data_AF-A0A1B0B828-F1
#
_entry.id   AF-A0A1B0B828-F1
#
_cell.length_a   1.000
_cell.length_b   1.000
_cell.length_c   1.000
_cell.angle_alpha   90.00
_cell.angle_beta   90.00
_cell.angle_gamma   90.00
#
_symmetry.space_group_name_H-M   'P 1'
#
loop_
_entity.id
_entity.type
_entity.pdbx_description
1 polymer ?
#
loop_
_entity_poly.entity_id
_entity_poly.type
_entity_poly.pdbx_seq_one_letter_code
_entity_poly.pdbx_strand_id
1 'polypeptide(L)'
;MVYRRSIAIGVLFLVLSGLLSALIFRLSLGPCPTGTFSCDRGLLCVSQRQICDHRQDCVDGSDEHPVECGLLYGSKDMTNKIVTNAIKQKHRIPVTTNLTAVPFWHNNSKIQGKVLSPIEKNANRLIVKKMCKPEKISTYPEACVCRQHTLLYCGPNSNLTHIPMSGDKITNLIIMQNNLTLQQNAFSSYKNLRRLKLKYNNLTDIPLGLFHRLQALERLDIRHNSIAQLPKGIFRGLQAVQWLFLSSNGLKRIPINEMAIELPLLEWLVLSDNLLTLDNERFPRLNLLLELNLNDNLITYIHPKAFYGLHNIRDIRLVGNPLKYLSSHTFLSNQYLEALSLGYTPLQIHSSLLRHLNVSYLNLTGIPFGSIDFESINVMTNLKYIIYDRFYYCSMTPNVRMCRPISDGLSTFHDLLSKPVLRYSVWIMAFITITGNIMVLWGRFTYRDENVAVAMVIRNLAFADLLMGFYLLTIGILDYSYRDEYHRVALDWITSWQCVAVGILAVSSSEVSLLILAFMSLERFLLIADPFRSHHRISSKTILITLIIIWIMGIVLAVAPVILWQSSTKYYGTYSGICFPLHIQEPYPLGWQYSAFLFLGINLSLLLIITLLYIALLVSIWRTRKATPLALLEYEFAVKFFFIVLADILCWAPIIAMKIWVFFNYNISNDIYAWLVVFVLPLNSAINPLLYTFTTPKYRNQILSHNWKKIISRRREKSSRDTNTATGSSNLGSVQKFT
;
A
#
# COMPACT_ATOMS: atom_id res chain seq x y z
N MET A 1 47.63 14.59 -2.94
CA MET A 1 47.34 13.32 -2.22
C MET A 1 46.15 13.41 -1.24
N VAL A 2 46.00 14.48 -0.46
CA VAL A 2 44.92 14.64 0.55
C VAL A 2 43.51 14.71 -0.08
N TYR A 3 43.39 15.35 -1.25
CA TYR A 3 42.16 15.46 -2.05
C TYR A 3 41.58 14.11 -2.51
N ARG A 4 42.42 13.27 -3.15
CA ARG A 4 42.02 11.94 -3.64
C ARG A 4 41.55 11.03 -2.50
N ARG A 5 42.16 11.18 -1.31
CA ARG A 5 41.77 10.44 -0.09
C ARG A 5 40.43 10.91 0.48
N SER A 6 40.14 12.21 0.49
CA SER A 6 38.90 12.74 1.06
C SER A 6 37.67 12.42 0.19
N ILE A 7 37.82 12.52 -1.14
CA ILE A 7 36.79 12.06 -2.10
C ILE A 7 36.60 10.54 -2.01
N ALA A 8 37.70 9.77 -1.94
CA ALA A 8 37.60 8.32 -1.78
C ALA A 8 36.87 7.93 -0.49
N ILE A 9 37.09 8.65 0.61
CA ILE A 9 36.40 8.41 1.89
C ILE A 9 34.91 8.75 1.79
N GLY A 10 34.54 9.93 1.25
CA GLY A 10 33.12 10.32 1.09
C GLY A 10 32.35 9.38 0.17
N VAL A 11 32.94 9.00 -0.97
CA VAL A 11 32.36 8.02 -1.90
C VAL A 11 32.26 6.64 -1.24
N LEU A 12 33.30 6.18 -0.53
CA LEU A 12 33.29 4.90 0.18
C LEU A 12 32.16 4.86 1.23
N PHE A 13 31.94 5.94 1.97
CA PHE A 13 30.84 6.01 2.95
C PHE A 13 29.46 5.98 2.31
N LEU A 14 29.24 6.75 1.23
CA LEU A 14 27.97 6.71 0.50
C LEU A 14 27.72 5.31 -0.10
N VAL A 15 28.76 4.66 -0.61
CA VAL A 15 28.67 3.28 -1.13
C VAL A 15 28.40 2.27 -0.02
N LEU A 16 29.12 2.33 1.11
CA LEU A 16 28.89 1.46 2.27
C LEU A 16 27.48 1.65 2.85
N SER A 17 27.03 2.89 2.94
CA SER A 17 25.66 3.22 3.38
C SER A 17 24.62 2.69 2.40
N GLY A 18 24.84 2.82 1.10
CA GLY A 18 23.96 2.27 0.06
C GLY A 18 23.91 0.74 0.09
N LEU A 19 25.05 0.07 0.28
CA LEU A 19 25.13 -1.39 0.42
C LEU A 19 24.45 -1.88 1.70
N LEU A 20 24.65 -1.18 2.82
CA LEU A 20 23.98 -1.49 4.09
C LEU A 20 22.46 -1.30 3.96
N SER A 21 22.03 -0.22 3.32
CA SER A 21 20.64 0.06 3.01
C SER A 21 19.99 -1.04 2.14
N ALA A 22 20.68 -1.46 1.08
CA ALA A 22 20.23 -2.52 0.18
C ALA A 22 20.21 -3.88 0.87
N LEU A 23 21.18 -4.17 1.74
CA LEU A 23 21.23 -5.39 2.54
C LEU A 23 20.06 -5.43 3.55
N ILE A 24 19.82 -4.33 4.26
CA ILE A 24 18.70 -4.21 5.21
C ILE A 24 17.36 -4.30 4.48
N PHE A 25 17.21 -3.67 3.31
CA PHE A 25 16.03 -3.82 2.47
C PHE A 25 15.80 -5.28 2.05
N ARG A 26 16.85 -5.96 1.58
CA ARG A 26 16.82 -7.41 1.25
C ARG A 26 16.40 -8.25 2.45
N LEU A 27 16.94 -7.96 3.64
CA LEU A 27 16.60 -8.66 4.87
C LEU A 27 15.17 -8.32 5.36
N SER A 28 14.67 -7.11 5.04
CA SER A 28 13.31 -6.66 5.37
C SER A 28 12.25 -7.34 4.50
N LEU A 29 12.57 -7.73 3.26
CA LEU A 29 11.63 -8.40 2.34
C LEU A 29 11.17 -9.81 2.79
N GLY A 30 11.67 -10.32 3.92
CA GLY A 30 11.37 -11.66 4.40
C GLY A 30 12.03 -12.76 3.56
N PRO A 31 11.97 -14.03 4.01
CA PRO A 31 12.65 -15.14 3.35
C PRO A 31 11.93 -15.66 2.10
N CYS A 32 10.69 -15.23 1.86
CA CYS A 32 9.87 -15.76 0.77
C CYS A 32 10.13 -14.99 -0.55
N PRO A 33 10.63 -15.64 -1.60
CA PRO A 33 10.86 -15.00 -2.89
C PRO A 33 9.55 -14.52 -3.52
N THR A 34 9.62 -13.48 -4.35
CA THR A 34 8.47 -12.98 -5.12
C THR A 34 7.77 -14.11 -5.88
N GLY A 35 6.48 -14.30 -5.63
CA GLY A 35 5.69 -15.42 -6.16
C GLY A 35 5.48 -16.58 -5.17
N THR A 36 5.77 -16.37 -3.88
CA THR A 36 5.51 -17.32 -2.79
C THR A 36 4.78 -16.64 -1.63
N PHE A 37 4.04 -17.42 -0.86
CA PHE A 37 3.25 -17.01 0.31
C PHE A 37 3.91 -17.49 1.59
N SER A 38 3.88 -16.66 2.63
CA SER A 38 4.57 -16.93 3.88
C SER A 38 3.61 -17.54 4.91
N CYS A 39 3.83 -18.79 5.31
CA CYS A 39 3.18 -19.40 6.47
C CYS A 39 3.93 -19.07 7.76
N ASP A 40 3.24 -19.16 8.91
CA ASP A 40 3.85 -19.21 10.24
C ASP A 40 4.92 -18.12 10.48
N ARG A 41 4.48 -16.86 10.40
CA ARG A 41 5.35 -15.66 10.54
C ARG A 41 6.53 -15.61 9.56
N GLY A 42 6.43 -16.32 8.45
CA GLY A 42 7.40 -16.35 7.37
C GLY A 42 8.51 -17.38 7.54
N LEU A 43 8.36 -18.39 8.39
CA LEU A 43 9.34 -19.48 8.50
C LEU A 43 9.21 -20.52 7.36
N LEU A 44 8.02 -20.63 6.76
CA LEU A 44 7.73 -21.56 5.67
C LEU A 44 7.15 -20.77 4.49
N CYS A 45 7.68 -21.00 3.29
CA CYS A 45 7.24 -20.31 2.08
C CYS A 45 6.60 -21.31 1.12
N VAL A 46 5.32 -21.13 0.81
CA VAL A 46 4.57 -21.95 -0.14
C VAL A 46 4.52 -21.25 -1.49
N SER A 47 4.49 -22.00 -2.60
CA SER A 47 4.28 -21.38 -3.91
C SER A 47 2.95 -20.64 -3.95
N GLN A 48 2.88 -19.51 -4.65
CA GLN A 48 1.60 -18.81 -4.83
C GLN A 48 0.54 -19.63 -5.56
N ARG A 49 0.95 -20.72 -6.24
CA ARG A 49 0.05 -21.71 -6.86
C ARG A 49 -0.58 -22.69 -5.87
N GLN A 50 0.00 -22.81 -4.68
CA GLN A 50 -0.44 -23.70 -3.60
C GLN A 50 -1.31 -22.96 -2.57
N ILE A 51 -1.44 -21.64 -2.69
CA ILE A 51 -2.43 -20.89 -1.92
C ILE A 51 -3.83 -21.27 -2.42
N CYS A 52 -4.72 -21.68 -1.52
CA CYS A 52 -6.13 -21.99 -1.80
C CYS A 52 -6.39 -23.20 -2.69
N ASP A 53 -5.46 -24.16 -2.74
CA ASP A 53 -5.55 -25.39 -3.52
C ASP A 53 -6.27 -26.57 -2.81
N HIS A 54 -6.82 -26.32 -1.62
CA HIS A 54 -7.48 -27.29 -0.75
C HIS A 54 -6.57 -28.33 -0.09
N ARG A 55 -5.28 -28.04 -0.03
CA ARG A 55 -4.31 -28.78 0.76
C ARG A 55 -3.73 -27.84 1.80
N GLN A 56 -3.68 -28.31 3.04
CA GLN A 56 -3.04 -27.57 4.11
C GLN A 56 -1.53 -27.78 3.98
N ASP A 57 -0.89 -26.93 3.17
CA ASP A 57 0.55 -26.90 2.97
C ASP A 57 1.23 -26.01 4.04
N CYS A 58 0.51 -25.03 4.61
CA CYS A 58 0.91 -24.33 5.83
C CYS A 58 0.50 -25.11 7.09
N VAL A 59 1.42 -25.23 8.06
CA VAL A 59 1.16 -25.92 9.34
C VAL A 59 0.01 -25.26 10.13
N ASP A 60 -0.13 -23.93 10.02
CA ASP A 60 -1.20 -23.13 10.63
C ASP A 60 -2.47 -23.03 9.77
N GLY A 61 -2.45 -23.55 8.53
CA GLY A 61 -3.56 -23.47 7.57
C GLY A 61 -3.81 -22.09 6.96
N SER A 62 -2.82 -21.19 7.04
CA SER A 62 -2.91 -19.83 6.51
C SER A 62 -3.08 -19.77 4.97
N ASP A 63 -2.50 -20.73 4.25
CA ASP A 63 -2.63 -20.90 2.80
C ASP A 63 -4.05 -21.22 2.33
N GLU A 64 -4.85 -21.89 3.15
CA GLU A 64 -6.24 -22.22 2.87
C GLU A 64 -7.25 -21.23 3.47
N HIS A 65 -6.75 -20.10 3.98
CA HIS A 65 -7.55 -19.19 4.77
C HIS A 65 -8.66 -18.54 3.92
N PRO A 66 -9.96 -18.64 4.30
CA PRO A 66 -11.10 -18.21 3.47
C PRO A 66 -11.05 -16.75 3.00
N VAL A 67 -10.43 -15.89 3.81
CA VAL A 67 -10.29 -14.45 3.54
C VAL A 67 -9.15 -14.13 2.58
N GLU A 68 -8.01 -14.83 2.63
CA GLU A 68 -6.90 -14.63 1.68
C GLU A 68 -7.22 -15.26 0.32
N CYS A 69 -7.91 -16.40 0.33
CA CYS A 69 -8.55 -16.97 -0.86
C CYS A 69 -9.62 -16.06 -1.44
N GLY A 70 -10.40 -15.38 -0.58
CA GLY A 70 -11.44 -14.44 -0.99
C GLY A 70 -10.90 -13.11 -1.55
N LEU A 71 -9.71 -12.69 -1.14
CA LEU A 71 -9.08 -11.44 -1.60
C LEU A 71 -8.28 -11.62 -2.91
N LEU A 72 -7.62 -12.77 -3.12
CA LEU A 72 -6.87 -13.06 -4.36
C LEU A 72 -7.77 -13.33 -5.57
N TYR A 73 -9.01 -13.78 -5.35
CA TYR A 73 -9.97 -14.13 -6.40
C TYR A 73 -11.26 -13.31 -6.36
N GLY A 74 -11.31 -12.21 -5.60
CA GLY A 74 -12.57 -11.55 -5.31
C GLY A 74 -13.59 -12.50 -4.64
N SER A 75 -14.70 -11.95 -4.19
CA SER A 75 -15.73 -12.68 -3.44
C SER A 75 -16.43 -13.83 -4.20
N LYS A 76 -15.99 -14.13 -5.43
CA LYS A 76 -16.57 -15.17 -6.29
C LYS A 76 -16.23 -16.58 -5.82
N ASP A 77 -15.03 -16.81 -5.28
CA ASP A 77 -14.59 -18.17 -4.88
C ASP A 77 -14.89 -18.53 -3.42
N MET A 78 -15.07 -17.55 -2.52
CA MET A 78 -15.63 -17.82 -1.19
C MET A 78 -17.10 -18.22 -1.30
N THR A 79 -17.84 -17.52 -2.16
CA THR A 79 -19.21 -17.91 -2.52
C THR A 79 -19.21 -19.23 -3.28
N ASN A 80 -18.28 -19.48 -4.22
CA ASN A 80 -18.16 -20.81 -4.83
C ASN A 80 -17.77 -21.89 -3.81
N LYS A 81 -16.97 -21.64 -2.76
CA LYS A 81 -16.63 -22.65 -1.74
C LYS A 81 -17.84 -22.94 -0.83
N ILE A 82 -18.59 -21.91 -0.40
CA ILE A 82 -19.88 -22.07 0.32
C ILE A 82 -20.88 -22.83 -0.55
N VAL A 83 -20.97 -22.48 -1.83
CA VAL A 83 -21.88 -23.09 -2.81
C VAL A 83 -21.43 -24.48 -3.25
N THR A 84 -20.14 -24.76 -3.41
CA THR A 84 -19.63 -26.11 -3.74
C THR A 84 -19.81 -27.04 -2.54
N ASN A 85 -19.69 -26.54 -1.32
CA ASN A 85 -20.01 -27.31 -0.11
C ASN A 85 -21.53 -27.53 0.04
N ALA A 86 -22.37 -26.54 -0.28
CA ALA A 86 -23.82 -26.70 -0.33
C ALA A 86 -24.28 -27.64 -1.46
N ILE A 87 -23.64 -27.60 -2.64
CA ILE A 87 -23.85 -28.51 -3.77
C ILE A 87 -23.37 -29.93 -3.43
N LYS A 88 -22.23 -30.09 -2.77
CA LYS A 88 -21.75 -31.38 -2.25
C LYS A 88 -22.70 -31.98 -1.21
N GLN A 89 -23.35 -31.15 -0.38
CA GLN A 89 -24.40 -31.60 0.54
C GLN A 89 -25.69 -31.98 -0.20
N LYS A 90 -26.07 -31.25 -1.27
CA LYS A 90 -27.23 -31.57 -2.12
C LYS A 90 -27.02 -32.86 -2.93
N HIS A 91 -25.78 -33.19 -3.30
CA HIS A 91 -25.40 -34.47 -3.93
C HIS A 91 -25.28 -35.66 -2.96
N ARG A 92 -25.46 -35.47 -1.64
CA ARG A 92 -25.57 -36.58 -0.68
C ARG A 92 -26.99 -37.12 -0.50
N ILE A 93 -27.98 -36.57 -1.21
CA ILE A 93 -29.30 -37.19 -1.33
C ILE A 93 -29.18 -38.28 -2.41
N PRO A 94 -29.39 -39.57 -2.08
CA PRO A 94 -29.22 -40.64 -3.06
C PRO A 94 -30.35 -40.59 -4.08
N VAL A 95 -30.09 -40.00 -5.24
CA VAL A 95 -30.87 -40.29 -6.44
C VAL A 95 -30.27 -41.55 -7.05
N THR A 96 -30.90 -42.68 -6.73
CA THR A 96 -30.72 -43.92 -7.48
C THR A 96 -31.06 -43.67 -8.95
N THR A 97 -30.07 -43.65 -9.83
CA THR A 97 -30.16 -44.25 -11.17
C THR A 97 -28.77 -44.35 -11.79
N ASN A 98 -28.44 -45.58 -12.18
CA ASN A 98 -27.28 -46.01 -12.93
C ASN A 98 -26.98 -45.11 -14.13
N LEU A 99 -25.71 -44.76 -14.34
CA LEU A 99 -25.02 -44.87 -15.63
C LEU A 99 -23.51 -44.65 -15.46
N THR A 100 -22.81 -45.62 -16.04
CA THR A 100 -21.38 -45.90 -16.15
C THR A 100 -20.42 -44.71 -16.32
N ALA A 101 -19.32 -44.79 -15.57
CA ALA A 101 -18.11 -43.97 -15.67
C ALA A 101 -17.27 -44.25 -16.94
N VAL A 102 -16.26 -43.37 -17.20
CA VAL A 102 -14.91 -43.58 -17.80
C VAL A 102 -14.40 -42.24 -18.44
N PRO A 103 -13.09 -41.87 -18.42
CA PRO A 103 -12.60 -40.72 -17.65
C PRO A 103 -11.85 -39.63 -18.45
N PHE A 104 -11.49 -38.58 -17.71
CA PHE A 104 -10.57 -37.47 -18.01
C PHE A 104 -9.17 -37.92 -18.47
N TRP A 105 -8.59 -37.23 -19.46
CA TRP A 105 -7.13 -37.05 -19.60
C TRP A 105 -6.77 -35.63 -20.07
N HIS A 106 -5.87 -35.01 -19.33
CA HIS A 106 -5.09 -33.83 -19.73
C HIS A 106 -4.03 -34.23 -20.77
N ASN A 107 -3.78 -33.39 -21.78
CA ASN A 107 -2.40 -33.13 -22.19
C ASN A 107 -2.19 -31.82 -22.97
N ASN A 108 -1.06 -31.19 -22.67
CA ASN A 108 -0.49 -30.00 -23.30
C ASN A 108 0.18 -30.34 -24.64
N SER A 109 0.18 -29.41 -25.60
CA SER A 109 1.33 -29.19 -26.48
C SER A 109 1.34 -27.78 -27.12
N LYS A 110 2.50 -27.12 -26.99
CA LYS A 110 2.98 -25.95 -27.74
C LYS A 110 3.27 -26.34 -29.19
N ILE A 111 2.96 -25.50 -30.18
CA ILE A 111 3.76 -25.34 -31.41
C ILE A 111 3.75 -23.88 -31.89
N GLN A 112 4.92 -23.42 -32.34
CA GLN A 112 5.34 -22.08 -32.77
C GLN A 112 4.85 -21.66 -34.17
N GLY A 113 4.66 -20.35 -34.35
CA GLY A 113 5.20 -19.50 -35.44
C GLY A 113 4.90 -19.77 -36.92
N LYS A 114 4.24 -18.82 -37.58
CA LYS A 114 4.73 -18.26 -38.86
C LYS A 114 4.08 -16.92 -39.21
N VAL A 115 4.95 -15.98 -39.57
CA VAL A 115 4.69 -14.62 -40.08
C VAL A 115 4.42 -14.71 -41.59
N LEU A 116 3.41 -13.99 -42.07
CA LEU A 116 3.32 -13.51 -43.46
C LEU A 116 2.58 -12.16 -43.49
N SER A 117 3.16 -11.23 -44.24
CA SER A 117 2.77 -9.82 -44.39
C SER A 117 2.01 -9.61 -45.73
N PRO A 118 1.72 -8.38 -46.20
CA PRO A 118 0.35 -7.88 -46.41
C PRO A 118 -0.05 -7.76 -47.89
N ILE A 119 -1.35 -7.86 -48.18
CA ILE A 119 -1.93 -7.38 -49.45
C ILE A 119 -3.15 -6.52 -49.13
N GLU A 120 -3.11 -5.28 -49.62
CA GLU A 120 -4.19 -4.29 -49.63
C GLU A 120 -5.30 -4.68 -50.62
N LYS A 121 -6.58 -4.43 -50.26
CA LYS A 121 -7.52 -3.51 -50.94
C LYS A 121 -9.00 -3.79 -50.59
N ASN A 122 -9.62 -2.75 -50.03
CA ASN A 122 -10.98 -2.23 -50.20
C ASN A 122 -12.22 -3.15 -50.34
N ALA A 123 -13.13 -2.89 -49.38
CA ALA A 123 -14.56 -2.58 -49.52
C ALA A 123 -15.58 -3.69 -49.86
N ASN A 124 -16.52 -3.82 -48.91
CA ASN A 124 -17.91 -4.27 -49.05
C ASN A 124 -18.17 -5.64 -49.69
N ARG A 125 -18.17 -6.67 -48.85
CA ARG A 125 -18.98 -7.88 -49.08
C ARG A 125 -19.28 -8.57 -47.76
N LEU A 126 -20.58 -8.71 -47.44
CA LEU A 126 -21.06 -9.71 -46.49
C LEU A 126 -20.50 -11.08 -46.90
N ILE A 127 -19.53 -11.61 -46.17
CA ILE A 127 -19.06 -12.98 -46.37
C ILE A 127 -19.19 -13.70 -45.03
N VAL A 128 -20.30 -14.44 -44.95
CA VAL A 128 -20.49 -15.53 -44.00
C VAL A 128 -19.61 -16.68 -44.49
N LYS A 129 -18.58 -17.09 -43.73
CA LYS A 129 -17.94 -18.41 -43.93
C LYS A 129 -17.04 -18.84 -42.77
N LYS A 130 -17.64 -19.42 -41.73
CA LYS A 130 -17.10 -20.57 -41.00
C LYS A 130 -18.25 -21.35 -40.35
N MET A 131 -18.36 -22.64 -40.67
CA MET A 131 -19.30 -23.56 -40.03
C MET A 131 -18.67 -24.08 -38.72
N CYS A 132 -19.41 -24.14 -37.62
CA CYS A 132 -19.04 -25.04 -36.52
C CYS A 132 -19.32 -26.46 -37.02
N LYS A 133 -18.33 -27.22 -37.52
CA LYS A 133 -18.53 -28.64 -37.89
C LYS A 133 -18.74 -29.49 -36.64
N PRO A 134 -19.49 -30.61 -36.69
CA PRO A 134 -18.92 -31.84 -37.28
C PRO A 134 -19.52 -32.17 -38.66
N GLU A 135 -20.82 -32.05 -38.80
CA GLU A 135 -21.57 -32.07 -40.05
C GLU A 135 -22.61 -30.94 -39.94
N LYS A 136 -22.81 -30.21 -41.05
CA LYS A 136 -23.74 -29.08 -41.30
C LYS A 136 -24.57 -28.63 -40.08
N ILE A 137 -24.43 -27.38 -39.58
CA ILE A 137 -25.52 -26.51 -39.07
C ILE A 137 -24.95 -25.30 -38.27
N SER A 138 -25.48 -24.12 -38.57
CA SER A 138 -25.23 -22.76 -38.02
C SER A 138 -24.09 -21.96 -38.66
N THR A 139 -24.48 -20.90 -39.37
CA THR A 139 -23.63 -19.80 -39.83
C THR A 139 -23.49 -18.78 -38.71
N TYR A 140 -22.28 -18.28 -38.47
CA TYR A 140 -21.99 -17.19 -37.54
C TYR A 140 -21.02 -16.18 -38.18
N PRO A 141 -20.93 -14.93 -37.69
CA PRO A 141 -20.03 -13.92 -38.26
C PRO A 141 -18.57 -14.35 -38.17
N GLU A 142 -17.77 -14.11 -39.23
CA GLU A 142 -16.35 -14.50 -39.26
C GLU A 142 -15.52 -13.87 -38.13
N ALA A 143 -15.94 -12.71 -37.65
CA ALA A 143 -15.28 -12.01 -36.57
C ALA A 143 -15.57 -12.59 -35.17
N CYS A 144 -16.44 -13.61 -35.06
CA CYS A 144 -16.69 -14.37 -33.84
C CYS A 144 -15.96 -15.72 -33.86
N VAL A 145 -15.72 -16.30 -32.69
CA VAL A 145 -15.00 -17.57 -32.50
C VAL A 145 -15.94 -18.60 -31.86
N CYS A 146 -16.11 -19.73 -32.54
CA CYS A 146 -16.82 -20.90 -32.02
C CYS A 146 -15.85 -21.86 -31.32
N ARG A 147 -16.13 -22.27 -30.08
CA ARG A 147 -15.35 -23.25 -29.31
C ARG A 147 -16.26 -24.36 -28.78
N GLN A 148 -15.72 -25.58 -28.65
CA GLN A 148 -16.41 -26.73 -28.06
C GLN A 148 -17.82 -27.00 -28.65
N HIS A 149 -18.02 -26.66 -29.93
CA HIS A 149 -19.25 -26.84 -30.71
C HIS A 149 -20.53 -26.16 -30.17
N THR A 150 -20.47 -25.47 -29.03
CA THR A 150 -21.64 -24.93 -28.32
C THR A 150 -21.40 -23.56 -27.68
N LEU A 151 -20.14 -23.09 -27.64
CA LEU A 151 -19.76 -21.76 -27.16
C LEU A 151 -19.46 -20.84 -28.34
N LEU A 152 -20.22 -19.74 -28.46
CA LEU A 152 -19.95 -18.67 -29.40
C LEU A 152 -19.44 -17.43 -28.65
N TYR A 153 -18.24 -16.98 -29.02
CA TYR A 153 -17.58 -15.81 -28.43
C TYR A 153 -17.37 -14.72 -29.50
N CYS A 154 -17.90 -13.53 -29.26
CA CYS A 154 -17.70 -12.33 -30.07
C CYS A 154 -17.05 -11.26 -29.20
N GLY A 155 -15.85 -10.84 -29.59
CA GLY A 155 -15.02 -9.90 -28.82
C GLY A 155 -15.05 -8.48 -29.39
N PRO A 156 -14.09 -7.62 -28.98
CA PRO A 156 -14.03 -6.21 -29.42
C PRO A 156 -13.81 -6.05 -30.93
N ASN A 157 -13.09 -6.99 -31.55
CA ASN A 157 -12.80 -6.94 -32.99
C ASN A 157 -14.00 -7.35 -33.86
N SER A 158 -15.12 -7.73 -33.24
CA SER A 158 -16.31 -8.21 -33.96
C SER A 158 -17.19 -7.09 -34.50
N ASN A 159 -17.07 -5.86 -33.96
CA ASN A 159 -17.82 -4.66 -34.33
C ASN A 159 -19.32 -4.91 -34.62
N LEU A 160 -19.96 -5.71 -33.76
CA LEU A 160 -21.35 -6.12 -33.91
C LEU A 160 -22.29 -4.99 -33.50
N THR A 161 -23.29 -4.74 -34.34
CA THR A 161 -24.44 -3.87 -34.03
C THR A 161 -25.70 -4.65 -33.65
N HIS A 162 -25.78 -5.92 -34.03
CA HIS A 162 -26.92 -6.80 -33.76
C HIS A 162 -26.46 -8.18 -33.31
N ILE A 163 -27.39 -8.92 -32.69
CA ILE A 163 -27.14 -10.28 -32.25
C ILE A 163 -27.08 -11.19 -33.49
N PRO A 164 -26.03 -12.02 -33.64
CA PRO A 164 -25.94 -12.93 -34.78
C PRO A 164 -27.08 -13.95 -34.74
N MET A 165 -27.69 -14.24 -35.88
CA MET A 165 -28.66 -15.33 -35.97
C MET A 165 -27.90 -16.66 -36.10
N SER A 166 -27.55 -17.27 -34.97
CA SER A 166 -26.92 -18.59 -34.94
C SER A 166 -27.85 -19.58 -34.23
N GLY A 167 -27.98 -20.78 -34.82
CA GLY A 167 -29.08 -21.71 -34.54
C GLY A 167 -29.07 -22.41 -33.18
N ASP A 168 -30.08 -23.26 -33.00
CA ASP A 168 -30.56 -23.86 -31.75
C ASP A 168 -29.54 -24.70 -30.94
N LYS A 169 -28.33 -24.97 -31.45
CA LYS A 169 -27.31 -25.79 -30.76
C LYS A 169 -26.39 -25.01 -29.80
N ILE A 170 -26.39 -23.68 -29.86
CA ILE A 170 -25.52 -22.85 -29.00
C ILE A 170 -26.06 -22.84 -27.58
N THR A 171 -25.22 -23.24 -26.63
CA THR A 171 -25.54 -23.25 -25.20
C THR A 171 -24.92 -22.09 -24.45
N ASN A 172 -23.80 -21.54 -24.95
CA ASN A 172 -23.10 -20.42 -24.32
C ASN A 172 -22.86 -19.31 -25.36
N LEU A 173 -23.43 -18.14 -25.14
CA LEU A 173 -23.26 -16.96 -25.99
C LEU A 173 -22.57 -15.85 -25.19
N ILE A 174 -21.42 -15.40 -25.67
CA ILE A 174 -20.63 -14.33 -25.08
C ILE A 174 -20.39 -13.27 -26.13
N ILE A 175 -20.96 -12.08 -25.93
CA ILE A 175 -20.71 -10.92 -26.77
C ILE A 175 -20.22 -9.79 -25.86
N MET A 176 -19.01 -9.30 -26.12
CA MET A 176 -18.36 -8.31 -25.27
C MET A 176 -17.70 -7.20 -26.07
N GLN A 177 -17.77 -5.96 -25.56
CA GLN A 177 -17.10 -4.80 -26.15
C GLN A 177 -17.58 -4.48 -27.58
N ASN A 178 -18.88 -4.48 -27.81
CA ASN A 178 -19.49 -4.09 -29.09
C ASN A 178 -20.52 -2.94 -28.87
N ASN A 179 -21.25 -2.52 -29.91
CA ASN A 179 -22.27 -1.46 -29.79
C ASN A 179 -23.63 -2.01 -30.23
N LEU A 180 -24.21 -2.87 -29.40
CA LEU A 180 -25.38 -3.67 -29.78
C LEU A 180 -26.67 -2.84 -29.65
N THR A 181 -27.57 -3.01 -30.61
CA THR A 181 -28.97 -2.60 -30.54
C THR A 181 -29.85 -3.85 -30.43
N LEU A 182 -30.58 -3.96 -29.31
CA LEU A 182 -31.41 -5.13 -29.02
C LEU A 182 -32.82 -4.95 -29.60
N GLN A 183 -33.28 -5.97 -30.33
CA GLN A 183 -34.66 -6.09 -30.81
C GLN A 183 -35.37 -7.19 -30.02
N GLN A 184 -36.70 -7.10 -29.87
CA GLN A 184 -37.51 -8.02 -29.06
C GLN A 184 -37.26 -9.51 -29.35
N ASN A 185 -37.02 -9.88 -30.61
CA ASN A 185 -36.84 -11.28 -31.01
C ASN A 185 -35.38 -11.68 -31.22
N ALA A 186 -34.42 -10.87 -30.77
CA ALA A 186 -33.00 -11.06 -31.10
C ALA A 186 -32.42 -12.40 -30.57
N PHE A 187 -33.05 -13.03 -29.58
CA PHE A 187 -32.65 -14.33 -29.06
C PHE A 187 -33.56 -15.50 -29.46
N SER A 188 -34.51 -15.32 -30.39
CA SER A 188 -35.53 -16.34 -30.69
C SER A 188 -34.97 -17.65 -31.26
N SER A 189 -33.78 -17.63 -31.86
CA SER A 189 -33.08 -18.82 -32.38
C SER A 189 -32.30 -19.61 -31.33
N TYR A 190 -32.11 -19.07 -30.12
CA TYR A 190 -31.22 -19.61 -29.10
C TYR A 190 -31.95 -20.44 -28.05
N LYS A 191 -32.72 -21.45 -28.47
CA LYS A 191 -33.62 -22.21 -27.58
C LYS A 191 -32.91 -23.00 -26.46
N ASN A 192 -31.70 -23.50 -26.72
CA ASN A 192 -30.91 -24.30 -25.77
C ASN A 192 -29.86 -23.48 -25.00
N LEU A 193 -29.97 -22.15 -25.01
CA LEU A 193 -29.00 -21.28 -24.39
C LEU A 193 -29.06 -21.40 -22.87
N ARG A 194 -27.93 -21.78 -22.26
CA ARG A 194 -27.73 -21.88 -20.82
C ARG A 194 -27.00 -20.68 -20.23
N ARG A 195 -26.09 -20.06 -20.98
CA ARG A 195 -25.32 -18.90 -20.51
C ARG A 195 -25.32 -17.78 -21.54
N LEU A 196 -25.75 -16.59 -21.13
CA LEU A 196 -25.76 -15.39 -21.94
C LEU A 196 -24.94 -14.30 -21.26
N LYS A 197 -23.92 -13.77 -21.97
CA LYS A 197 -23.11 -12.65 -21.51
C LYS A 197 -23.11 -11.54 -22.55
N LEU A 198 -23.53 -10.34 -22.14
CA LEU A 198 -23.61 -9.12 -22.95
C LEU A 198 -22.88 -7.96 -22.25
N LYS A 199 -21.59 -8.16 -21.93
CA LYS A 199 -20.80 -7.19 -21.15
C LYS A 199 -20.23 -6.07 -22.03
N TYR A 200 -20.25 -4.81 -21.59
CA TYR A 200 -19.67 -3.69 -22.35
C TYR A 200 -20.25 -3.57 -23.77
N ASN A 201 -21.57 -3.65 -23.94
CA ASN A 201 -22.21 -3.47 -25.24
C ASN A 201 -22.95 -2.14 -25.40
N ASN A 202 -22.74 -1.20 -24.46
CA ASN A 202 -23.36 0.12 -24.43
C ASN A 202 -24.90 0.09 -24.51
N LEU A 203 -25.52 -0.95 -23.96
CA LEU A 203 -26.97 -1.12 -23.97
C LEU A 203 -27.64 -0.05 -23.09
N THR A 204 -28.56 0.73 -23.66
CA THR A 204 -29.36 1.72 -22.92
C THR A 204 -30.70 1.16 -22.46
N ASP A 205 -31.33 0.35 -23.32
CA ASP A 205 -32.67 -0.18 -23.12
C ASP A 205 -32.72 -1.66 -23.43
N ILE A 206 -33.58 -2.38 -22.70
CA ILE A 206 -33.88 -3.79 -22.97
C ILE A 206 -35.36 -3.90 -23.40
N PRO A 207 -35.64 -4.29 -24.65
CA PRO A 207 -37.02 -4.41 -25.13
C PRO A 207 -37.78 -5.51 -24.37
N LEU A 208 -39.05 -5.23 -24.06
CA LEU A 208 -39.92 -6.20 -23.37
C LEU A 208 -40.05 -7.49 -24.19
N GLY A 209 -39.91 -8.64 -23.53
CA GLY A 209 -40.02 -9.95 -24.17
C GLY A 209 -38.73 -10.46 -24.82
N LEU A 210 -37.62 -9.73 -24.72
CA LEU A 210 -36.30 -10.15 -25.22
C LEU A 210 -35.89 -11.57 -24.77
N PHE A 211 -36.26 -11.94 -23.55
CA PHE A 211 -35.86 -13.20 -22.92
C PHE A 211 -36.95 -14.29 -22.92
N HIS A 212 -38.11 -14.04 -23.52
CA HIS A 212 -39.31 -14.88 -23.36
C HIS A 212 -39.11 -16.36 -23.78
N ARG A 213 -38.22 -16.61 -24.75
CA ARG A 213 -37.94 -17.97 -25.26
C ARG A 213 -36.74 -18.66 -24.62
N LEU A 214 -36.05 -18.01 -23.67
CA LEU A 214 -34.81 -18.51 -23.07
C LEU A 214 -35.08 -19.37 -21.81
N GLN A 215 -35.90 -20.41 -21.95
CA GLN A 215 -36.36 -21.23 -20.83
C GLN A 215 -35.25 -22.07 -20.17
N ALA A 216 -34.20 -22.42 -20.93
CA ALA A 216 -33.06 -23.19 -20.45
C ALA A 216 -31.92 -22.31 -19.88
N LEU A 217 -32.10 -20.99 -19.84
CA LEU A 217 -31.04 -20.07 -19.43
C LEU A 217 -30.81 -20.16 -17.92
N GLU A 218 -29.60 -20.54 -17.54
CA GLU A 218 -29.17 -20.64 -16.14
C GLU A 218 -28.46 -19.38 -15.67
N ARG A 219 -27.75 -18.69 -16.58
CA ARG A 219 -26.92 -17.54 -16.26
C ARG A 219 -27.13 -16.40 -17.24
N LEU A 220 -27.51 -15.25 -16.70
CA LEU A 220 -27.65 -13.99 -17.44
C LEU A 220 -26.68 -12.93 -16.88
N ASP A 221 -25.81 -12.42 -17.73
CA ASP A 221 -24.80 -11.41 -17.38
C ASP A 221 -24.87 -10.23 -18.34
N ILE A 222 -25.39 -9.09 -17.88
CA ILE A 222 -25.57 -7.86 -18.67
C ILE A 222 -24.82 -6.70 -18.00
N ARG A 223 -23.68 -6.99 -17.36
CA ARG A 223 -22.92 -5.99 -16.61
C ARG A 223 -22.21 -4.97 -17.50
N HIS A 224 -21.93 -3.79 -16.94
CA HIS A 224 -21.24 -2.69 -17.62
C HIS A 224 -21.93 -2.30 -18.93
N ASN A 225 -23.21 -1.96 -18.83
CA ASN A 225 -23.92 -1.23 -19.87
C ASN A 225 -24.50 0.06 -19.26
N SER A 226 -25.50 0.67 -19.88
CA SER A 226 -26.08 1.95 -19.45
C SER A 226 -27.59 1.84 -19.29
N ILE A 227 -28.03 0.71 -18.73
CA ILE A 227 -29.45 0.39 -18.55
C ILE A 227 -30.00 1.14 -17.34
N ALA A 228 -30.69 2.26 -17.58
CA ALA A 228 -31.23 3.09 -16.51
C ALA A 228 -32.44 2.46 -15.80
N GLN A 229 -33.27 1.70 -16.53
CA GLN A 229 -34.49 1.07 -16.03
C GLN A 229 -34.73 -0.29 -16.71
N LEU A 230 -35.36 -1.21 -15.97
CA LEU A 230 -35.83 -2.48 -16.49
C LEU A 230 -37.37 -2.46 -16.56
N PRO A 231 -37.98 -2.79 -17.70
CA PRO A 231 -39.43 -2.82 -17.81
C PRO A 231 -40.01 -3.96 -16.94
N LYS A 232 -41.22 -3.74 -16.41
CA LYS A 232 -41.99 -4.78 -15.73
C LYS A 232 -42.20 -5.96 -16.67
N GLY A 233 -42.07 -7.19 -16.18
CA GLY A 233 -42.20 -8.37 -17.04
C GLY A 233 -40.93 -8.77 -17.82
N ILE A 234 -39.79 -8.11 -17.63
CA ILE A 234 -38.61 -8.35 -18.47
C ILE A 234 -38.03 -9.76 -18.32
N PHE A 235 -38.19 -10.38 -17.15
CA PHE A 235 -37.62 -11.70 -16.87
C PHE A 235 -38.60 -12.84 -17.19
N ARG A 236 -39.79 -12.54 -17.73
CA ARG A 236 -40.74 -13.58 -18.18
C ARG A 236 -40.06 -14.55 -19.15
N GLY A 237 -40.25 -15.83 -18.89
CA GLY A 237 -39.66 -16.93 -19.65
C GLY A 237 -38.34 -17.47 -19.09
N LEU A 238 -37.70 -16.78 -18.14
CA LEU A 238 -36.43 -17.16 -17.52
C LEU A 238 -36.59 -18.17 -16.36
N GLN A 239 -37.24 -19.29 -16.63
CA GLN A 239 -37.62 -20.28 -15.61
C GLN A 239 -36.43 -21.02 -14.97
N ALA A 240 -35.27 -21.06 -15.64
CA ALA A 240 -34.08 -21.77 -15.18
C ALA A 240 -32.97 -20.87 -14.61
N VAL A 241 -33.15 -19.54 -14.57
CA VAL A 241 -32.06 -18.62 -14.22
C VAL A 241 -31.73 -18.74 -12.73
N GLN A 242 -30.47 -19.10 -12.48
CA GLN A 242 -29.87 -19.21 -11.14
C GLN A 242 -28.97 -18.02 -10.84
N TRP A 243 -28.29 -17.46 -11.86
CA TRP A 243 -27.37 -16.34 -11.68
C TRP A 243 -27.76 -15.14 -12.54
N LEU A 244 -28.06 -14.02 -11.89
CA LEU A 244 -28.37 -12.75 -12.55
C LEU A 244 -27.34 -11.67 -12.18
N PHE A 245 -26.60 -11.20 -13.17
CA PHE A 245 -25.60 -10.14 -13.01
C PHE A 245 -26.01 -8.88 -13.78
N LEU A 246 -26.26 -7.80 -13.04
CA LEU A 246 -26.73 -6.51 -13.53
C LEU A 246 -25.89 -5.32 -13.01
N SER A 247 -24.68 -5.58 -12.50
CA SER A 247 -23.79 -4.53 -12.00
C SER A 247 -23.34 -3.53 -13.06
N SER A 248 -23.05 -2.30 -12.65
CA SER A 248 -22.55 -1.23 -13.51
C SER A 248 -23.50 -0.92 -14.67
N ASN A 249 -24.77 -0.64 -14.40
CA ASN A 249 -25.77 -0.27 -15.42
C ASN A 249 -26.41 1.10 -15.18
N GLY A 250 -26.26 1.69 -14.00
CA GLY A 250 -26.94 2.93 -13.63
C GLY A 250 -28.42 2.72 -13.28
N LEU A 251 -28.80 1.50 -12.88
CA LEU A 251 -30.18 1.15 -12.54
C LEU A 251 -30.66 1.97 -11.33
N LYS A 252 -31.78 2.69 -11.49
CA LYS A 252 -32.43 3.41 -10.37
C LYS A 252 -33.42 2.54 -9.60
N ARG A 253 -34.06 1.59 -10.28
CA ARG A 253 -35.06 0.66 -9.72
C ARG A 253 -34.98 -0.68 -10.44
N ILE A 254 -35.48 -1.71 -9.78
CA ILE A 254 -35.63 -3.07 -10.32
C ILE A 254 -37.06 -3.58 -10.04
N PRO A 255 -37.64 -4.41 -10.91
CA PRO A 255 -39.02 -4.92 -10.75
C PRO A 255 -39.08 -6.03 -9.68
N ILE A 256 -38.81 -5.68 -8.42
CA ILE A 256 -38.65 -6.61 -7.29
C ILE A 256 -39.88 -7.52 -7.11
N ASN A 257 -41.09 -6.96 -7.18
CA ASN A 257 -42.33 -7.70 -6.89
C ASN A 257 -42.58 -8.90 -7.83
N GLU A 258 -42.14 -8.80 -9.09
CA GLU A 258 -42.39 -9.80 -10.13
C GLU A 258 -41.31 -10.91 -10.13
N MET A 259 -40.15 -10.66 -9.51
CA MET A 259 -38.99 -11.56 -9.53
C MET A 259 -39.30 -12.96 -9.02
N ALA A 260 -40.14 -13.11 -7.98
CA ALA A 260 -40.46 -14.42 -7.44
C ALA A 260 -41.23 -15.32 -8.44
N ILE A 261 -42.00 -14.72 -9.34
CA ILE A 261 -42.76 -15.43 -10.36
C ILE A 261 -41.88 -15.66 -11.60
N GLU A 262 -41.06 -14.68 -11.95
CA GLU A 262 -40.27 -14.70 -13.19
C GLU A 262 -38.94 -15.45 -13.07
N LEU A 263 -38.36 -15.51 -11.87
CA LEU A 263 -37.06 -16.09 -11.57
C LEU A 263 -37.15 -17.07 -10.37
N PRO A 264 -37.94 -18.16 -10.47
CA PRO A 264 -38.22 -19.05 -9.33
C PRO A 264 -36.99 -19.81 -8.83
N LEU A 265 -35.97 -19.99 -9.68
CA LEU A 265 -34.73 -20.70 -9.36
C LEU A 265 -33.54 -19.78 -9.05
N LEU A 266 -33.79 -18.49 -8.83
CA LEU A 266 -32.71 -17.52 -8.61
C LEU A 266 -31.94 -17.82 -7.34
N GLU A 267 -30.64 -18.06 -7.48
CA GLU A 267 -29.73 -18.28 -6.38
C GLU A 267 -28.90 -17.02 -6.09
N TRP A 268 -28.42 -16.32 -7.12
CA TRP A 268 -27.51 -15.18 -6.96
C TRP A 268 -28.02 -13.95 -7.72
N LEU A 269 -28.09 -12.83 -7.01
CA LEU A 269 -28.50 -11.54 -7.54
C LEU A 269 -27.41 -10.49 -7.30
N VAL A 270 -26.76 -10.06 -8.37
CA VAL A 270 -25.67 -9.07 -8.31
C VAL A 270 -26.10 -7.76 -8.96
N LEU A 271 -26.25 -6.74 -8.13
CA LEU A 271 -26.75 -5.40 -8.46
C LEU A 271 -25.76 -4.29 -8.08
N SER A 272 -24.50 -4.63 -7.80
CA SER A 272 -23.50 -3.68 -7.36
C SER A 272 -23.23 -2.56 -8.37
N ASP A 273 -22.73 -1.41 -7.94
CA ASP A 273 -22.36 -0.29 -8.82
C ASP A 273 -23.56 0.17 -9.68
N ASN A 274 -24.63 0.59 -9.02
CA ASN A 274 -25.86 1.10 -9.63
C ASN A 274 -26.37 2.31 -8.81
N LEU A 275 -27.59 2.78 -9.09
CA LEU A 275 -28.19 3.96 -8.46
C LEU A 275 -29.42 3.59 -7.63
N LEU A 276 -29.46 2.40 -7.04
CA LEU A 276 -30.61 1.89 -6.29
C LEU A 276 -30.72 2.55 -4.91
N THR A 277 -31.93 2.89 -4.46
CA THR A 277 -32.18 3.45 -3.11
C THR A 277 -32.92 2.50 -2.16
N LEU A 278 -33.67 1.51 -2.69
CA LEU A 278 -34.47 0.51 -1.96
C LEU A 278 -35.52 1.08 -0.97
N ASP A 279 -35.91 2.35 -1.13
CA ASP A 279 -36.86 3.01 -0.22
C ASP A 279 -38.22 2.29 -0.20
N ASN A 280 -38.61 1.75 0.97
CA ASN A 280 -39.84 0.97 1.19
C ASN A 280 -40.01 -0.27 0.29
N GLU A 281 -38.92 -0.77 -0.31
CA GLU A 281 -38.97 -1.99 -1.10
C GLU A 281 -38.92 -3.23 -0.20
N ARG A 282 -39.67 -4.26 -0.60
CA ARG A 282 -39.68 -5.57 0.06
C ARG A 282 -39.42 -6.64 -0.97
N PHE A 283 -38.33 -7.38 -0.80
CA PHE A 283 -38.07 -8.53 -1.64
C PHE A 283 -39.19 -9.57 -1.47
N PRO A 284 -39.72 -10.12 -2.59
CA PRO A 284 -40.72 -11.16 -2.52
C PRO A 284 -40.07 -12.44 -2.00
N ARG A 285 -40.86 -13.51 -1.92
CA ARG A 285 -40.39 -14.79 -1.42
C ARG A 285 -39.47 -15.49 -2.44
N LEU A 286 -38.17 -15.22 -2.35
CA LEU A 286 -37.12 -15.86 -3.16
C LEU A 286 -36.46 -16.98 -2.35
N ASN A 287 -37.09 -18.15 -2.34
CA ASN A 287 -36.68 -19.26 -1.47
C ASN A 287 -35.30 -19.85 -1.78
N LEU A 288 -34.76 -19.67 -2.98
CA LEU A 288 -33.46 -20.22 -3.36
C LEU A 288 -32.33 -19.18 -3.38
N LEU A 289 -32.63 -17.91 -3.10
CA LEU A 289 -31.62 -16.86 -3.14
C LEU A 289 -30.63 -17.04 -1.98
N LEU A 290 -29.36 -17.22 -2.33
CA LEU A 290 -28.24 -17.43 -1.42
C LEU A 290 -27.35 -16.18 -1.29
N GLU A 291 -27.15 -15.42 -2.38
CA GLU A 291 -26.33 -14.20 -2.38
C GLU A 291 -27.10 -13.00 -2.95
N LEU A 292 -27.06 -11.88 -2.21
CA LEU A 292 -27.54 -10.58 -2.65
C LEU A 292 -26.42 -9.55 -2.52
N ASN A 293 -25.93 -9.07 -3.66
CA ASN A 293 -24.89 -8.06 -3.71
C ASN A 293 -25.45 -6.71 -4.18
N LEU A 294 -25.45 -5.73 -3.28
CA LEU A 294 -25.95 -4.37 -3.44
C LEU A 294 -24.85 -3.32 -3.20
N ASN A 295 -23.57 -3.70 -3.29
CA ASN A 295 -22.45 -2.79 -3.07
C ASN A 295 -22.53 -1.55 -3.99
N ASP A 296 -21.98 -0.43 -3.55
CA ASP A 296 -21.81 0.78 -4.35
C ASP A 296 -23.12 1.21 -5.03
N ASN A 297 -24.15 1.40 -4.20
CA ASN A 297 -25.45 1.93 -4.61
C ASN A 297 -25.76 3.21 -3.79
N LEU A 298 -26.97 3.74 -3.91
CA LEU A 298 -27.44 4.94 -3.22
C LEU A 298 -28.41 4.59 -2.07
N ILE A 299 -28.25 3.42 -1.44
CA ILE A 299 -29.14 2.95 -0.39
C ILE A 299 -28.86 3.74 0.89
N THR A 300 -29.81 4.58 1.30
CA THR A 300 -29.71 5.39 2.53
C THR A 300 -30.45 4.78 3.71
N TYR A 301 -31.49 3.99 3.42
CA TYR A 301 -32.37 3.35 4.39
C TYR A 301 -32.80 1.98 3.89
N ILE A 302 -32.88 1.01 4.81
CA ILE A 302 -33.42 -0.32 4.53
C ILE A 302 -34.60 -0.54 5.47
N HIS A 303 -35.77 -0.79 4.88
CA HIS A 303 -36.97 -1.07 5.67
C HIS A 303 -36.79 -2.36 6.51
N PRO A 304 -37.26 -2.41 7.77
CA PRO A 304 -37.05 -3.58 8.66
C PRO A 304 -37.59 -4.92 8.15
N LYS A 305 -38.52 -4.89 7.17
CA LYS A 305 -39.07 -6.09 6.51
C LYS A 305 -38.55 -6.29 5.09
N ALA A 306 -37.54 -5.53 4.65
CA ALA A 306 -37.05 -5.57 3.27
C ALA A 306 -36.59 -6.96 2.85
N PHE A 307 -35.88 -7.68 3.72
CA PHE A 307 -35.35 -9.03 3.44
C PHE A 307 -36.22 -10.18 3.98
N TYR A 308 -37.45 -9.89 4.40
CA TYR A 308 -38.32 -10.88 5.03
C TYR A 308 -38.59 -12.12 4.17
N GLY A 309 -38.70 -11.94 2.85
CA GLY A 309 -38.96 -13.03 1.91
C GLY A 309 -37.74 -13.90 1.57
N LEU A 310 -36.54 -13.53 2.01
CA LEU A 310 -35.27 -14.16 1.64
C LEU A 310 -34.82 -15.19 2.67
N HIS A 311 -35.61 -16.24 2.90
CA HIS A 311 -35.39 -17.16 4.03
C HIS A 311 -34.05 -17.90 4.01
N ASN A 312 -33.54 -18.28 2.83
CA ASN A 312 -32.32 -19.08 2.66
C ASN A 312 -31.08 -18.24 2.30
N ILE A 313 -31.17 -16.90 2.44
CA ILE A 313 -30.04 -16.02 2.13
C ILE A 313 -28.86 -16.31 3.06
N ARG A 314 -27.66 -16.37 2.49
CA ARG A 314 -26.40 -16.64 3.20
C ARG A 314 -25.44 -15.46 3.20
N ASP A 315 -25.43 -14.67 2.14
CA ASP A 315 -24.52 -13.52 2.02
C ASP A 315 -25.29 -12.28 1.54
N ILE A 316 -25.21 -11.20 2.33
CA ILE A 316 -25.73 -9.88 2.00
C ILE A 316 -24.58 -8.88 2.01
N ARG A 317 -24.40 -8.17 0.90
CA ARG A 317 -23.36 -7.14 0.77
C ARG A 317 -23.96 -5.77 0.46
N LEU A 318 -23.60 -4.80 1.28
CA LEU A 318 -24.09 -3.42 1.26
C LEU A 318 -22.94 -2.39 1.28
N VAL A 319 -21.72 -2.82 0.92
CA VAL A 319 -20.51 -2.01 1.02
C VAL A 319 -20.65 -0.74 0.17
N GLY A 320 -20.14 0.40 0.65
CA GLY A 320 -20.10 1.64 -0.16
C GLY A 320 -21.46 2.33 -0.34
N ASN A 321 -22.47 1.98 0.45
CA ASN A 321 -23.76 2.67 0.45
C ASN A 321 -23.80 3.79 1.52
N PRO A 322 -24.52 4.90 1.28
CA PRO A 322 -24.72 5.97 2.26
C PRO A 322 -25.73 5.61 3.38
N LEU A 323 -25.69 4.36 3.87
CA LEU A 323 -26.61 3.80 4.85
C LEU A 323 -26.31 4.34 6.25
N LYS A 324 -27.27 5.06 6.84
CA LYS A 324 -27.09 5.72 8.17
C LYS A 324 -27.65 4.91 9.33
N TYR A 325 -28.73 4.16 9.09
CA TYR A 325 -29.44 3.41 10.12
C TYR A 325 -29.85 2.05 9.59
N LEU A 326 -29.69 1.02 10.43
CA LEU A 326 -30.10 -0.34 10.13
C LEU A 326 -30.82 -0.92 11.35
N SER A 327 -32.10 -1.28 11.17
CA SER A 327 -32.93 -1.79 12.27
C SER A 327 -32.50 -3.20 12.66
N SER A 328 -32.61 -3.53 13.95
CA SER A 328 -32.40 -4.89 14.47
C SER A 328 -33.33 -5.94 13.87
N HIS A 329 -34.51 -5.53 13.41
CA HIS A 329 -35.50 -6.43 12.83
C HIS A 329 -35.21 -6.80 11.37
N THR A 330 -34.26 -6.10 10.72
CA THR A 330 -33.96 -6.24 9.29
C THR A 330 -33.57 -7.67 8.89
N PHE A 331 -32.87 -8.38 9.77
CA PHE A 331 -32.35 -9.73 9.51
C PHE A 331 -33.03 -10.83 10.34
N LEU A 332 -34.09 -10.51 11.08
CA LEU A 332 -34.69 -11.41 12.07
C LEU A 332 -35.28 -12.70 11.46
N SER A 333 -35.71 -12.63 10.20
CA SER A 333 -36.21 -13.79 9.44
C SER A 333 -35.14 -14.59 8.70
N ASN A 334 -33.90 -14.08 8.61
CA ASN A 334 -32.83 -14.64 7.80
C ASN A 334 -31.92 -15.55 8.64
N GLN A 335 -32.46 -16.68 9.11
CA GLN A 335 -31.79 -17.57 10.08
C GLN A 335 -30.52 -18.25 9.54
N TYR A 336 -30.35 -18.30 8.23
CA TYR A 336 -29.20 -18.92 7.56
C TYR A 336 -28.15 -17.91 7.07
N LEU A 337 -28.26 -16.64 7.49
CA LEU A 337 -27.31 -15.60 7.09
C LEU A 337 -25.93 -15.89 7.70
N GLU A 338 -24.95 -16.21 6.86
CA GLU A 338 -23.59 -16.57 7.26
C GLU A 338 -22.63 -15.38 7.15
N ALA A 339 -22.84 -14.49 6.19
CA ALA A 339 -21.95 -13.38 5.85
C ALA A 339 -22.72 -12.06 5.69
N LEU A 340 -22.22 -11.00 6.32
CA LEU A 340 -22.75 -9.65 6.19
C LEU A 340 -21.62 -8.65 5.96
N SER A 341 -21.74 -7.85 4.89
CA SER A 341 -20.77 -6.80 4.58
C SER A 341 -21.38 -5.41 4.62
N LEU A 342 -20.89 -4.58 5.55
CA LEU A 342 -21.36 -3.22 5.82
C LEU A 342 -20.25 -2.17 5.63
N GLY A 343 -19.12 -2.54 5.02
CA GLY A 343 -17.97 -1.67 4.90
C GLY A 343 -18.25 -0.36 4.15
N TYR A 344 -17.51 0.70 4.47
CA TYR A 344 -17.64 2.03 3.88
C TYR A 344 -19.06 2.59 3.93
N THR A 345 -19.78 2.31 5.02
CA THR A 345 -21.09 2.90 5.31
C THR A 345 -20.96 3.85 6.51
N PRO A 346 -21.68 4.99 6.53
CA PRO A 346 -21.69 5.92 7.67
C PRO A 346 -22.57 5.41 8.84
N LEU A 347 -22.71 4.08 8.99
CA LEU A 347 -23.62 3.43 9.93
C LEU A 347 -23.06 3.46 11.36
N GLN A 348 -23.94 3.73 12.33
CA GLN A 348 -23.66 3.44 13.74
C GLN A 348 -24.14 2.03 14.09
N ILE A 349 -23.20 1.19 14.53
CA ILE A 349 -23.47 -0.20 14.87
C ILE A 349 -23.85 -0.26 16.36
N HIS A 350 -25.15 -0.21 16.62
CA HIS A 350 -25.70 -0.34 17.97
C HIS A 350 -25.81 -1.80 18.43
N SER A 351 -25.74 -2.01 19.75
CA SER A 351 -25.97 -3.31 20.39
C SER A 351 -27.27 -4.00 19.97
N SER A 352 -28.33 -3.23 19.70
CA SER A 352 -29.64 -3.75 19.31
C SER A 352 -29.60 -4.54 18.00
N LEU A 353 -28.79 -4.09 17.04
CA LEU A 353 -28.57 -4.76 15.77
C LEU A 353 -27.76 -6.05 15.97
N LEU A 354 -26.64 -5.96 16.69
CA LEU A 354 -25.69 -7.06 16.88
C LEU A 354 -26.27 -8.23 17.69
N ARG A 355 -27.10 -7.97 18.70
CA ARG A 355 -27.73 -9.02 19.52
C ARG A 355 -28.61 -10.00 18.73
N HIS A 356 -29.20 -9.54 17.63
CA HIS A 356 -30.09 -10.35 16.79
C HIS A 356 -29.38 -10.92 15.56
N LEU A 357 -28.11 -10.54 15.33
CA LEU A 357 -27.30 -11.02 14.22
C LEU A 357 -26.59 -12.31 14.63
N ASN A 358 -26.73 -13.34 13.81
CA ASN A 358 -26.07 -14.63 14.01
C ASN A 358 -25.21 -15.02 12.81
N VAL A 359 -24.19 -14.20 12.52
CA VAL A 359 -23.34 -14.34 11.33
C VAL A 359 -21.96 -14.93 11.69
N SER A 360 -21.35 -15.60 10.72
CA SER A 360 -20.00 -16.16 10.84
C SER A 360 -18.91 -15.22 10.30
N TYR A 361 -19.27 -14.35 9.36
CA TYR A 361 -18.41 -13.36 8.72
C TYR A 361 -19.05 -11.97 8.79
N LEU A 362 -18.30 -10.99 9.28
CA LEU A 362 -18.73 -9.61 9.35
C LEU A 362 -17.65 -8.69 8.78
N ASN A 363 -18.00 -7.86 7.79
CA ASN A 363 -17.10 -6.87 7.23
C ASN A 363 -17.54 -5.45 7.60
N LEU A 364 -16.69 -4.78 8.39
CA LEU A 364 -16.86 -3.43 8.93
C LEU A 364 -15.73 -2.47 8.48
N THR A 365 -15.06 -2.74 7.35
CA THR A 365 -14.00 -1.88 6.81
C THR A 365 -14.50 -0.44 6.62
N GLY A 366 -13.69 0.58 6.89
CA GLY A 366 -14.08 1.99 6.73
C GLY A 366 -15.13 2.52 7.70
N ILE A 367 -15.56 1.75 8.71
CA ILE A 367 -16.42 2.25 9.80
C ILE A 367 -15.53 2.80 10.93
N PRO A 368 -15.77 4.01 11.44
CA PRO A 368 -14.92 4.63 12.47
C PRO A 368 -15.08 3.91 13.83
N PHE A 369 -14.01 3.90 14.62
CA PHE A 369 -13.94 3.19 15.91
C PHE A 369 -15.12 3.52 16.84
N GLY A 370 -15.44 4.80 17.01
CA GLY A 370 -16.51 5.26 17.90
C GLY A 370 -17.93 4.88 17.46
N SER A 371 -18.12 4.41 16.22
CA SER A 371 -19.40 3.95 15.71
C SER A 371 -19.62 2.44 15.91
N ILE A 372 -18.64 1.72 16.47
CA ILE A 372 -18.69 0.27 16.62
C ILE A 372 -18.83 -0.08 18.11
N ASP A 373 -19.88 -0.82 18.44
CA ASP A 373 -20.04 -1.40 19.77
C ASP A 373 -19.31 -2.75 19.89
N PHE A 374 -18.05 -2.68 20.32
CA PHE A 374 -17.17 -3.85 20.47
C PHE A 374 -17.63 -4.84 21.54
N GLU A 375 -18.30 -4.37 22.60
CA GLU A 375 -18.79 -5.24 23.68
C GLU A 375 -19.81 -6.24 23.13
N SER A 376 -20.76 -5.75 22.33
CA SER A 376 -21.75 -6.59 21.67
C SER A 376 -21.14 -7.58 20.68
N ILE A 377 -20.05 -7.21 19.98
CA ILE A 377 -19.35 -8.11 19.06
C ILE A 377 -18.70 -9.28 19.82
N ASN A 378 -18.14 -9.03 21.01
CA ASN A 378 -17.49 -10.06 21.82
C ASN A 378 -18.43 -11.12 22.37
N VAL A 379 -19.73 -10.83 22.44
CA VAL A 379 -20.78 -11.76 22.87
C VAL A 379 -21.24 -12.67 21.72
N MET A 380 -20.88 -12.35 20.46
CA MET A 380 -21.29 -13.13 19.29
C MET A 380 -20.53 -14.48 19.22
N THR A 381 -21.21 -15.58 19.54
CA THR A 381 -20.60 -16.92 19.64
C THR A 381 -20.30 -17.56 18.28
N ASN A 382 -21.09 -17.25 17.25
CA ASN A 382 -20.92 -17.83 15.92
C ASN A 382 -20.00 -17.02 15.00
N LEU A 383 -19.59 -15.82 15.42
CA LEU A 383 -18.71 -14.96 14.65
C LEU A 383 -17.29 -15.52 14.65
N LYS A 384 -16.81 -15.91 13.46
CA LYS A 384 -15.47 -16.50 13.28
C LYS A 384 -14.51 -15.52 12.61
N TYR A 385 -15.03 -14.71 11.70
CA TYR A 385 -14.24 -13.81 10.85
C TYR A 385 -14.78 -12.39 10.93
N ILE A 386 -13.90 -11.44 11.21
CA ILE A 386 -14.21 -10.02 11.16
C ILE A 386 -13.15 -9.24 10.41
N ILE A 387 -13.59 -8.25 9.63
CA ILE A 387 -12.69 -7.34 8.92
C ILE A 387 -12.98 -5.91 9.36
N TYR A 388 -11.93 -5.21 9.76
CA TYR A 388 -11.93 -3.82 10.13
C TYR A 388 -11.06 -2.98 9.18
N ASP A 389 -11.11 -1.67 9.36
CA ASP A 389 -10.21 -0.72 8.68
C ASP A 389 -8.78 -0.78 9.23
N ARG A 390 -8.63 -1.03 10.53
CA ARG A 390 -7.35 -0.92 11.26
C ARG A 390 -7.09 -2.16 12.10
N PHE A 391 -5.81 -2.52 12.23
CA PHE A 391 -5.43 -3.77 12.91
C PHE A 391 -5.68 -3.72 14.42
N TYR A 392 -5.53 -2.55 15.05
CA TYR A 392 -5.76 -2.41 16.49
C TYR A 392 -7.24 -2.55 16.87
N TYR A 393 -8.19 -2.43 15.93
CA TYR A 393 -9.60 -2.73 16.24
C TYR A 393 -9.77 -4.21 16.64
N CYS A 394 -8.91 -5.09 16.11
CA CYS A 394 -8.89 -6.49 16.46
C CYS A 394 -8.58 -6.74 17.94
N SER A 395 -7.89 -5.82 18.63
CA SER A 395 -7.62 -5.98 20.06
C SER A 395 -8.88 -5.85 20.91
N MET A 396 -9.89 -5.14 20.41
CA MET A 396 -11.21 -5.02 21.04
C MET A 396 -12.12 -6.22 20.76
N THR A 397 -11.70 -7.16 19.91
CA THR A 397 -12.46 -8.38 19.61
C THR A 397 -11.66 -9.67 19.85
N PRO A 398 -11.19 -9.93 21.08
CA PRO A 398 -10.33 -11.08 21.37
C PRO A 398 -11.03 -12.44 21.20
N ASN A 399 -12.36 -12.48 21.30
CA ASN A 399 -13.13 -13.73 21.19
C ASN A 399 -13.33 -14.19 19.74
N VAL A 400 -13.08 -13.29 18.77
CA VAL A 400 -13.23 -13.62 17.35
C VAL A 400 -11.99 -14.35 16.88
N ARG A 401 -12.17 -15.54 16.30
CA ARG A 401 -11.06 -16.42 15.90
C ARG A 401 -10.10 -15.76 14.92
N MET A 402 -10.63 -14.99 13.97
CA MET A 402 -9.86 -14.39 12.88
C MET A 402 -10.28 -12.95 12.65
N CYS A 403 -9.34 -12.02 12.82
CA CYS A 403 -9.55 -10.60 12.60
C CYS A 403 -8.50 -10.02 11.63
N ARG A 404 -8.93 -9.11 10.75
CA ARG A 404 -8.08 -8.43 9.76
C ARG A 404 -8.30 -6.91 9.81
N PRO A 405 -7.28 -6.09 9.49
CA PRO A 405 -5.90 -6.47 9.14
C PRO A 405 -5.08 -6.91 10.37
N ILE A 406 -4.01 -7.68 10.17
CA ILE A 406 -3.13 -8.19 11.27
C ILE A 406 -1.98 -7.20 11.55
N SER A 407 -1.66 -6.34 10.58
CA SER A 407 -0.53 -5.42 10.61
C SER A 407 -0.81 -4.23 9.70
N ASP A 408 -0.24 -3.07 10.03
CA ASP A 408 -0.14 -1.90 9.16
C ASP A 408 1.17 -1.90 8.32
N GLY A 409 1.97 -2.96 8.40
CA GLY A 409 3.27 -3.09 7.75
C GLY A 409 4.47 -2.74 8.60
N LEU A 410 4.27 -1.96 9.66
CA LEU A 410 5.31 -1.64 10.65
C LEU A 410 5.08 -2.45 11.93
N SER A 411 3.87 -2.36 12.47
CA SER A 411 3.43 -2.96 13.72
C SER A 411 2.60 -4.22 13.49
N THR A 412 2.66 -5.16 14.43
CA THR A 412 1.78 -6.34 14.52
C THR A 412 0.90 -6.23 15.77
N PHE A 413 0.03 -7.21 15.99
CA PHE A 413 -0.75 -7.32 17.23
C PHE A 413 0.15 -7.39 18.49
N HIS A 414 1.31 -8.03 18.37
CA HIS A 414 2.19 -8.27 19.50
C HIS A 414 3.25 -7.19 19.67
N ASP A 415 3.76 -6.64 18.56
CA ASP A 415 4.95 -5.80 18.60
C ASP A 415 4.75 -4.48 17.85
N LEU A 416 5.32 -3.40 18.37
CA LEU A 416 5.34 -2.09 17.71
C LEU A 416 6.16 -2.14 16.41
N LEU A 417 7.30 -2.84 16.39
CA LEU A 417 8.05 -3.16 15.18
C LEU A 417 8.02 -4.67 14.95
N SER A 418 7.31 -5.07 13.89
CA SER A 418 7.05 -6.47 13.56
C SER A 418 8.31 -7.28 13.25
N LYS A 419 9.28 -6.70 12.53
CA LYS A 419 10.44 -7.42 12.02
C LYS A 419 11.68 -7.19 12.88
N PRO A 420 12.45 -8.24 13.22
CA PRO A 420 13.71 -8.10 13.94
C PRO A 420 14.69 -7.13 13.27
N VAL A 421 14.73 -7.11 11.93
CA VAL A 421 15.58 -6.21 11.14
C VAL A 421 15.26 -4.74 11.45
N LEU A 422 13.98 -4.38 11.59
CA LEU A 422 13.57 -3.02 11.95
C LEU A 422 14.02 -2.66 13.36
N ARG A 423 13.86 -3.60 14.32
CA ARG A 423 14.27 -3.41 15.72
C ARG A 423 15.76 -3.12 15.85
N TYR A 424 16.61 -3.96 15.25
CA TYR A 424 18.05 -3.75 15.27
C TYR A 424 18.44 -2.46 14.56
N SER A 425 17.76 -2.13 13.46
CA SER A 425 18.02 -0.89 12.70
C SER A 425 17.74 0.35 13.53
N VAL A 426 16.62 0.41 14.27
CA VAL A 426 16.28 1.57 15.13
C VAL A 426 17.37 1.82 16.17
N TRP A 427 17.83 0.77 16.87
CA TRP A 427 18.88 0.90 17.88
C TRP A 427 20.22 1.35 17.28
N ILE A 428 20.62 0.76 16.16
CA ILE A 428 21.87 1.12 15.47
C ILE A 428 21.81 2.58 15.00
N MET A 429 20.72 2.98 14.36
CA MET A 429 20.54 4.35 13.85
C MET A 429 20.47 5.38 14.98
N ALA A 430 19.76 5.07 16.08
CA ALA A 430 19.73 5.92 17.27
C ALA A 430 21.14 6.12 17.84
N PHE A 431 21.90 5.03 18.02
CA PHE A 431 23.26 5.09 18.56
C PHE A 431 24.20 5.91 17.67
N ILE A 432 24.23 5.65 16.35
CA ILE A 432 25.09 6.38 15.41
C ILE A 432 24.73 7.87 15.39
N THR A 433 23.43 8.18 15.33
CA THR A 433 22.95 9.58 15.25
C THR A 433 23.29 10.34 16.53
N ILE A 434 23.03 9.77 17.71
CA ILE A 434 23.30 10.41 18.99
C ILE A 434 24.81 10.59 19.20
N THR A 435 25.59 9.52 19.07
CA THR A 435 27.04 9.58 19.34
C THR A 435 27.77 10.47 18.33
N GLY A 436 27.42 10.39 17.05
CA GLY A 436 27.99 11.22 15.99
C GLY A 436 27.73 12.70 16.23
N ASN A 437 26.48 13.09 16.49
CA ASN A 437 26.12 14.49 16.69
C ASN A 437 26.66 15.06 18.01
N ILE A 438 26.69 14.27 19.10
CA ILE A 438 27.34 14.67 20.36
C ILE A 438 28.84 14.90 20.15
N MET A 439 29.52 14.03 19.41
CA MET A 439 30.94 14.18 19.10
C MET A 439 31.22 15.46 18.30
N VAL A 440 30.36 15.78 17.32
CA VAL A 440 30.44 17.04 16.55
C VAL A 440 30.25 18.24 17.47
N LEU A 441 29.21 18.24 18.31
CA LEU A 441 28.94 19.33 19.26
C LEU A 441 30.11 19.52 20.22
N TRP A 442 30.56 18.44 20.89
CA TRP A 442 31.72 18.45 21.78
C TRP A 442 32.94 19.05 21.06
N GLY A 443 33.26 18.54 19.87
CA GLY A 443 34.40 19.00 19.08
C GLY A 443 34.32 20.50 18.77
N ARG A 444 33.15 20.97 18.34
CA ARG A 444 32.93 22.37 17.98
C ARG A 444 32.88 23.31 19.18
N PHE A 445 32.53 22.83 20.37
CA PHE A 445 32.61 23.63 21.61
C PHE A 445 34.02 23.69 22.19
N THR A 446 34.79 22.61 22.07
CA THR A 446 36.13 22.52 22.66
C THR A 446 37.19 23.29 21.86
N TYR A 447 37.12 23.21 20.54
CA TYR A 447 38.10 23.85 19.65
C TYR A 447 37.57 25.19 19.14
N ARG A 448 38.36 26.27 19.29
CA ARG A 448 38.06 27.57 18.70
C ARG A 448 38.22 27.49 17.18
N ASP A 449 37.09 27.52 16.47
CA ASP A 449 37.05 27.64 15.01
C ASP A 449 37.36 29.07 14.56
N GLU A 450 38.10 29.22 13.46
CA GLU A 450 38.41 30.53 12.86
C GLU A 450 37.17 31.22 12.27
N ASN A 451 36.17 30.42 11.85
CA ASN A 451 34.92 30.90 11.27
C ASN A 451 33.75 30.62 12.23
N VAL A 452 33.52 31.55 13.17
CA VAL A 452 32.46 31.46 14.19
C VAL A 452 31.07 31.26 13.57
N ALA A 453 30.80 31.91 12.43
CA ALA A 453 29.58 31.77 11.64
C ALA A 453 29.30 30.31 11.21
N VAL A 454 30.27 29.67 10.55
CA VAL A 454 30.15 28.29 10.06
C VAL A 454 30.02 27.30 11.23
N ALA A 455 30.76 27.54 12.32
CA ALA A 455 30.64 26.73 13.52
C ALA A 455 29.24 26.84 14.17
N MET A 456 28.64 28.03 14.17
CA MET A 456 27.28 28.24 14.70
C MET A 456 26.23 27.46 13.91
N VAL A 457 26.31 27.46 12.57
CA VAL A 457 25.37 26.71 11.72
C VAL A 457 25.53 25.20 11.90
N ILE A 458 26.76 24.69 11.91
CA ILE A 458 27.03 23.25 12.11
C ILE A 458 26.57 22.78 13.50
N ARG A 459 26.72 23.61 14.55
CA ARG A 459 26.20 23.29 15.89
C ARG A 459 24.67 23.17 15.89
N ASN A 460 23.97 24.09 15.22
CA ASN A 460 22.50 24.04 15.15
C ASN A 460 22.02 22.85 14.32
N LEU A 461 22.70 22.53 13.22
CA LEU A 461 22.41 21.36 12.39
C LEU A 461 22.62 20.05 13.17
N ALA A 462 23.76 19.93 13.87
CA ALA A 462 24.02 18.77 14.72
C ALA A 462 23.03 18.65 15.88
N PHE A 463 22.53 19.77 16.41
CA PHE A 463 21.48 19.76 17.42
C PHE A 463 20.12 19.33 16.85
N ALA A 464 19.75 19.82 15.67
CA ALA A 464 18.53 19.37 14.97
C ALA A 464 18.60 17.85 14.69
N ASP A 465 19.70 17.34 14.16
CA ASP A 465 19.90 15.90 13.89
C ASP A 465 19.95 15.05 15.16
N LEU A 466 20.44 15.60 16.28
CA LEU A 466 20.41 14.93 17.57
C LEU A 466 18.97 14.67 18.06
N LEU A 467 18.02 15.55 17.75
CA LEU A 467 16.61 15.33 18.05
C LEU A 467 16.07 14.09 17.32
N MET A 468 16.39 13.86 16.05
CA MET A 468 16.03 12.61 15.35
C MET A 468 16.58 11.37 16.07
N GLY A 469 17.78 11.47 16.64
CA GLY A 469 18.38 10.42 17.48
C GLY A 469 17.54 10.10 18.73
N PHE A 470 17.07 11.13 19.45
CA PHE A 470 16.19 10.94 20.61
C PHE A 470 14.81 10.40 20.24
N TYR A 471 14.26 10.81 19.09
CA TYR A 471 13.05 10.21 18.52
C TYR A 471 13.23 8.69 18.35
N LEU A 472 14.28 8.27 17.64
CA LEU A 472 14.54 6.84 17.40
C LEU A 472 14.80 6.07 18.68
N LEU A 473 15.53 6.66 19.63
CA LEU A 473 15.77 6.04 20.94
C LEU A 473 14.45 5.81 21.68
N THR A 474 13.53 6.78 21.63
CA THR A 474 12.21 6.65 22.25
C THR A 474 11.41 5.52 21.61
N ILE A 475 11.38 5.44 20.27
CA ILE A 475 10.73 4.35 19.55
C ILE A 475 11.36 2.98 19.90
N GLY A 476 12.69 2.90 20.01
CA GLY A 476 13.39 1.67 20.40
C GLY A 476 13.08 1.22 21.84
N ILE A 477 12.95 2.16 22.77
CA ILE A 477 12.56 1.88 24.17
C ILE A 477 11.11 1.41 24.22
N LEU A 478 10.20 2.07 23.51
CA LEU A 478 8.78 1.71 23.47
C LEU A 478 8.54 0.38 22.77
N ASP A 479 9.25 0.09 21.67
CA ASP A 479 9.22 -1.24 21.04
C ASP A 479 9.64 -2.32 22.02
N TYR A 480 10.70 -2.09 22.81
CA TYR A 480 11.12 -3.03 23.85
C TYR A 480 10.09 -3.18 24.98
N SER A 481 9.47 -2.08 25.41
CA SER A 481 8.49 -2.06 26.50
C SER A 481 7.15 -2.70 26.11
N TYR A 482 6.75 -2.59 24.84
CA TYR A 482 5.46 -3.07 24.35
C TYR A 482 5.52 -4.46 23.72
N ARG A 483 6.64 -5.17 23.84
CA ARG A 483 6.80 -6.51 23.25
C ARG A 483 5.72 -7.46 23.74
N ASP A 484 5.24 -8.27 22.81
CA ASP A 484 4.21 -9.30 22.99
C ASP A 484 2.81 -8.77 23.44
N GLU A 485 2.71 -7.53 23.93
CA GLU A 485 1.51 -6.94 24.50
C GLU A 485 1.04 -5.65 23.80
N TYR A 486 1.61 -5.29 22.63
CA TYR A 486 1.31 -4.02 21.97
C TYR A 486 -0.19 -3.79 21.72
N HIS A 487 -0.95 -4.82 21.38
CA HIS A 487 -2.41 -4.74 21.16
C HIS A 487 -3.20 -4.10 22.30
N ARG A 488 -2.76 -4.24 23.56
CA ARG A 488 -3.46 -3.69 24.73
C ARG A 488 -3.24 -2.18 24.85
N VAL A 489 -2.08 -1.70 24.43
CA VAL A 489 -1.63 -0.32 24.59
C VAL A 489 -1.65 0.47 23.29
N ALA A 490 -1.90 -0.16 22.14
CA ALA A 490 -1.80 0.46 20.82
C ALA A 490 -2.69 1.69 20.68
N LEU A 491 -3.96 1.59 21.09
CA LEU A 491 -4.92 2.71 21.01
C LEU A 491 -4.51 3.85 21.94
N ASP A 492 -4.18 3.53 23.19
CA ASP A 492 -3.75 4.51 24.19
C ASP A 492 -2.49 5.22 23.71
N TRP A 493 -1.51 4.47 23.19
CA TRP A 493 -0.27 5.00 22.66
C TRP A 493 -0.49 5.98 21.49
N ILE A 494 -1.19 5.54 20.44
CA ILE A 494 -1.43 6.35 19.23
C ILE A 494 -2.24 7.62 19.51
N THR A 495 -3.15 7.56 20.48
CA THR A 495 -4.00 8.70 20.86
C THR A 495 -3.37 9.58 21.96
N SER A 496 -2.25 9.15 22.53
CA SER A 496 -1.57 9.83 23.63
C SER A 496 -0.89 11.14 23.20
N TRP A 497 -0.69 12.04 24.17
CA TRP A 497 0.14 13.23 23.97
C TRP A 497 1.63 12.89 23.84
N GLN A 498 2.06 11.74 24.36
CA GLN A 498 3.43 11.24 24.23
C GLN A 498 3.75 10.97 22.76
N CYS A 499 2.87 10.27 22.04
CA CYS A 499 3.01 10.03 20.60
C CYS A 499 3.07 11.36 19.82
N VAL A 500 2.20 12.32 20.16
CA VAL A 500 2.21 13.66 19.55
C VAL A 500 3.53 14.39 19.80
N ALA A 501 4.06 14.37 21.03
CA ALA A 501 5.32 15.02 21.36
C ALA A 501 6.51 14.40 20.62
N VAL A 502 6.55 13.07 20.52
CA VAL A 502 7.56 12.32 19.76
C VAL A 502 7.48 12.67 18.27
N GLY A 503 6.28 12.80 17.71
CA GLY A 503 6.06 13.23 16.33
C GLY A 503 6.46 14.68 16.05
N ILE A 504 6.14 15.62 16.95
CA ILE A 504 6.58 17.02 16.87
C ILE A 504 8.09 17.10 16.86
N LEU A 505 8.75 16.34 17.73
CA LEU A 505 10.20 16.28 17.85
C LEU A 505 10.85 15.76 16.56
N ALA A 506 10.31 14.69 15.97
CA ALA A 506 10.79 14.14 14.70
C ALA A 506 10.64 15.10 13.52
N VAL A 507 9.47 15.74 13.36
CA VAL A 507 9.24 16.71 12.28
C VAL A 507 10.07 17.98 12.48
N SER A 508 10.14 18.50 13.70
CA SER A 508 10.99 19.67 13.98
C SER A 508 12.45 19.39 13.61
N SER A 509 12.95 18.19 13.93
CA SER A 509 14.28 17.74 13.53
C SER A 509 14.48 17.73 12.02
N SER A 510 13.60 17.04 11.27
CA SER A 510 13.77 16.89 9.82
C SER A 510 13.63 18.20 9.06
N GLU A 511 12.66 19.03 9.44
CA GLU A 511 12.36 20.31 8.77
C GLU A 511 13.44 21.36 9.05
N VAL A 512 13.88 21.49 10.30
CA VAL A 512 14.96 22.43 10.66
C VAL A 512 16.26 22.04 9.97
N SER A 513 16.61 20.75 9.91
CA SER A 513 17.82 20.29 9.20
C SER A 513 17.79 20.67 7.71
N LEU A 514 16.67 20.44 7.01
CA LEU A 514 16.51 20.81 5.59
C LEU A 514 16.61 22.33 5.36
N LEU A 515 15.99 23.13 6.22
CA LEU A 515 16.04 24.59 6.12
C LEU A 515 17.44 25.15 6.39
N ILE A 516 18.18 24.56 7.33
CA ILE A 516 19.58 24.90 7.57
C ILE A 516 20.44 24.53 6.36
N LEU A 517 20.21 23.39 5.73
CA LEU A 517 20.91 22.99 4.51
C LEU A 517 20.64 23.98 3.36
N ALA A 518 19.38 24.40 3.17
CA ALA A 518 19.02 25.42 2.19
C ALA A 518 19.73 26.76 2.46
N PHE A 519 19.74 27.19 3.72
CA PHE A 519 20.45 28.40 4.14
C PHE A 519 21.97 28.29 3.88
N MET A 520 22.61 27.18 4.25
CA MET A 520 24.02 26.94 3.96
C MET A 520 24.32 26.96 2.45
N SER A 521 23.42 26.40 1.64
CA SER A 521 23.55 26.39 0.17
C SER A 521 23.56 27.80 -0.39
N LEU A 522 22.62 28.63 0.07
CA LEU A 522 22.49 30.03 -0.34
C LEU A 522 23.69 30.87 0.13
N GLU A 523 24.09 30.75 1.40
CA GLU A 523 25.26 31.45 1.94
C GLU A 523 26.51 31.15 1.10
N ARG A 524 26.74 29.87 0.78
CA ARG A 524 27.91 29.46 -0.01
C ARG A 524 27.87 29.98 -1.44
N PHE A 525 26.70 29.96 -2.07
CA PHE A 525 26.53 30.53 -3.40
C PHE A 525 26.86 32.03 -3.40
N LEU A 526 26.31 32.80 -2.46
CA LEU A 526 26.55 34.24 -2.35
C LEU A 526 28.02 34.58 -2.10
N LEU A 527 28.72 33.80 -1.27
CA LEU A 527 30.14 34.04 -0.97
C LEU A 527 31.09 33.73 -2.13
N ILE A 528 30.77 32.76 -2.99
CA ILE A 528 31.69 32.24 -4.02
C ILE A 528 31.35 32.78 -5.42
N ALA A 529 30.06 32.98 -5.73
CA ALA A 529 29.64 33.36 -7.08
C ALA A 529 29.68 34.87 -7.35
N ASP A 530 29.66 35.74 -6.33
CA ASP A 530 29.71 37.20 -6.47
C ASP A 530 30.82 37.84 -5.60
N PRO A 531 32.11 37.73 -6.00
CA PRO A 531 33.22 38.22 -5.20
C PRO A 531 33.38 39.75 -5.17
N PHE A 532 32.73 40.50 -6.09
CA PHE A 532 32.97 41.94 -6.28
C PHE A 532 31.85 42.86 -5.78
N ARG A 533 30.68 42.32 -5.42
CA ARG A 533 29.59 43.10 -4.80
C ARG A 533 29.82 43.22 -3.28
N SER A 534 30.80 44.03 -2.90
CA SER A 534 31.00 44.62 -1.57
C SER A 534 30.82 43.70 -0.34
N HIS A 535 31.83 42.90 0.00
CA HIS A 535 32.33 42.61 1.36
C HIS A 535 31.37 42.35 2.55
N HIS A 536 30.09 42.03 2.35
CA HIS A 536 29.21 41.62 3.45
C HIS A 536 29.39 40.13 3.70
N ARG A 537 30.47 39.75 4.40
CA ARG A 537 30.42 38.52 5.21
C ARG A 537 29.19 38.65 6.09
N ILE A 538 28.24 37.73 5.95
CA ILE A 538 27.01 37.73 6.75
C ILE A 538 27.44 37.79 8.22
N SER A 539 26.98 38.83 8.92
CA SER A 539 27.34 39.03 10.32
C SER A 539 26.86 37.84 11.14
N SER A 540 27.63 37.42 12.15
CA SER A 540 27.22 36.35 13.07
C SER A 540 25.89 36.68 13.77
N LYS A 541 25.55 37.98 13.94
CA LYS A 541 24.25 38.41 14.44
C LYS A 541 23.11 38.08 13.47
N THR A 542 23.32 38.35 12.17
CA THR A 542 22.35 38.03 11.12
C THR A 542 22.15 36.52 11.02
N ILE A 543 23.23 35.72 11.08
CA ILE A 543 23.14 34.25 11.08
C ILE A 543 22.34 33.74 12.29
N LEU A 544 22.60 34.28 13.48
CA LEU A 544 21.86 33.90 14.68
C LEU A 544 20.36 34.19 14.53
N ILE A 545 19.99 35.39 14.03
CA ILE A 545 18.59 35.75 13.79
C ILE A 545 17.96 34.81 12.76
N THR A 546 18.64 34.53 11.64
CA THR A 546 18.14 33.59 10.63
C THR A 546 17.95 32.19 11.20
N LEU A 547 18.87 31.69 12.04
CA LEU A 547 18.74 30.40 12.70
C LEU A 547 17.54 30.36 13.65
N ILE A 548 17.30 31.43 14.42
CA ILE A 548 16.12 31.55 15.28
C ILE A 548 14.83 31.49 14.44
N ILE A 549 14.78 32.20 13.30
CA ILE A 549 13.64 32.15 12.37
C ILE A 549 13.43 30.73 11.82
N ILE A 550 14.51 30.06 11.42
CA ILE A 550 14.45 28.67 10.93
C ILE A 550 13.87 27.74 12.00
N TRP A 551 14.32 27.85 13.26
CA TRP A 551 13.79 27.06 14.37
C TRP A 551 12.30 27.34 14.61
N ILE A 552 11.91 28.61 14.64
CA ILE A 552 10.50 28.99 14.78
C ILE A 552 9.68 28.38 13.64
N MET A 553 10.13 28.49 12.40
CA MET A 553 9.41 27.94 11.25
C MET A 553 9.28 26.42 11.32
N GLY A 554 10.36 25.70 11.64
CA GLY A 554 10.33 24.24 11.78
C GLY A 554 9.39 23.77 12.89
N ILE A 555 9.38 24.45 14.05
CA ILE A 555 8.47 24.13 15.15
C ILE A 555 7.02 24.46 14.77
N VAL A 556 6.76 25.58 14.09
CA VAL A 556 5.42 25.93 13.61
C VAL A 556 4.90 24.87 12.63
N LEU A 557 5.73 24.41 11.70
CA LEU A 557 5.38 23.33 10.77
C LEU A 557 5.08 22.00 11.49
N ALA A 558 5.73 21.72 12.61
CA ALA A 558 5.45 20.54 13.43
C ALA A 558 4.19 20.68 14.30
N VAL A 559 3.90 21.88 14.83
CA VAL A 559 2.78 22.10 15.76
C VAL A 559 1.46 22.41 15.04
N ALA A 560 1.50 23.06 13.88
CA ALA A 560 0.30 23.44 13.11
C ALA A 560 -0.73 22.31 12.91
N PRO A 561 -0.37 21.06 12.53
CA PRO A 561 -1.37 20.02 12.34
C PRO A 561 -2.02 19.57 13.65
N VAL A 562 -1.35 19.75 14.80
CA VAL A 562 -1.92 19.44 16.12
C VAL A 562 -3.03 20.41 16.50
N ILE A 563 -2.88 21.69 16.11
CA ILE A 563 -3.89 22.73 16.33
C ILE A 563 -5.07 22.55 15.37
N LEU A 564 -4.78 22.33 14.08
CA LEU A 564 -5.80 22.20 13.04
C LEU A 564 -6.68 20.96 13.20
N TRP A 565 -6.12 19.85 13.71
CA TRP A 565 -6.83 18.58 13.93
C TRP A 565 -7.01 18.26 15.43
N GLN A 566 -7.25 19.27 16.26
CA GLN A 566 -7.44 19.09 17.71
C GLN A 566 -8.67 18.21 18.04
N SER A 567 -9.74 18.27 17.24
CA SER A 567 -11.03 17.59 17.47
C SER A 567 -11.17 16.22 16.80
N SER A 568 -10.36 15.93 15.79
CA SER A 568 -10.51 14.76 14.93
C SER A 568 -9.21 13.96 14.91
N THR A 569 -9.01 13.08 15.91
CA THR A 569 -7.91 12.08 16.00
C THR A 569 -6.48 12.65 15.87
N LYS A 570 -5.63 12.42 16.89
CA LYS A 570 -4.25 12.94 16.93
C LYS A 570 -3.47 12.67 15.64
N TYR A 571 -3.23 13.72 14.83
CA TYR A 571 -2.61 13.69 13.50
C TYR A 571 -1.40 12.76 13.35
N TYR A 572 -0.50 12.77 14.34
CA TYR A 572 0.75 12.00 14.30
C TYR A 572 0.56 10.49 14.45
N GLY A 573 -0.42 10.05 15.25
CA GLY A 573 -0.64 8.63 15.55
C GLY A 573 -1.68 7.96 14.65
N THR A 574 -2.53 8.72 13.95
CA THR A 574 -3.74 8.21 13.28
C THR A 574 -3.49 7.01 12.35
N TYR A 575 -2.36 6.99 11.65
CA TYR A 575 -2.06 5.99 10.61
C TYR A 575 -0.76 5.20 10.85
N SER A 576 -0.07 5.43 11.96
CA SER A 576 1.23 4.77 12.20
C SER A 576 1.59 4.73 13.68
N GLY A 577 1.96 3.55 14.19
CA GLY A 577 2.40 3.37 15.57
C GLY A 577 3.69 4.11 15.95
N ILE A 578 4.48 4.56 14.97
CA ILE A 578 5.75 5.29 15.21
C ILE A 578 5.58 6.83 15.25
N CYS A 579 4.34 7.32 15.12
CA CYS A 579 4.02 8.74 15.32
C CYS A 579 4.66 9.71 14.32
N PHE A 580 4.89 9.29 13.07
CA PHE A 580 5.50 10.13 12.02
C PHE A 580 4.54 10.34 10.82
N PRO A 581 4.29 11.58 10.36
CA PRO A 581 3.12 11.92 9.53
C PRO A 581 3.37 11.78 8.02
N LEU A 582 3.95 10.65 7.60
CA LEU A 582 4.34 10.46 6.20
C LEU A 582 3.17 10.12 5.27
N HIS A 583 2.15 9.39 5.77
CA HIS A 583 0.91 9.04 5.05
C HIS A 583 1.13 8.50 3.62
N ILE A 584 1.86 7.40 3.47
CA ILE A 584 2.18 6.76 2.16
C ILE A 584 1.36 5.47 1.93
N GLN A 585 0.69 4.93 2.94
CA GLN A 585 -0.09 3.69 2.79
C GLN A 585 -1.41 3.90 2.02
N GLU A 586 -2.00 5.09 2.13
CA GLU A 586 -3.29 5.42 1.53
C GLU A 586 -3.19 6.76 0.78
N PRO A 587 -3.92 6.93 -0.34
CA PRO A 587 -3.84 8.12 -1.18
C PRO A 587 -4.47 9.36 -0.55
N TYR A 588 -5.56 9.20 0.21
CA TYR A 588 -6.34 10.32 0.76
C TYR A 588 -6.74 10.17 2.24
N PRO A 589 -5.83 9.83 3.17
CA PRO A 589 -6.13 9.77 4.60
C PRO A 589 -6.45 11.16 5.21
N LEU A 590 -7.18 11.23 6.31
CA LEU A 590 -7.41 12.50 7.01
C LEU A 590 -6.07 13.18 7.34
N GLY A 591 -5.91 14.45 6.92
CA GLY A 591 -4.64 15.18 7.07
C GLY A 591 -3.63 14.97 5.92
N TRP A 592 -3.98 14.20 4.87
CA TRP A 592 -3.12 13.97 3.71
C TRP A 592 -2.67 15.26 3.03
N GLN A 593 -3.54 16.28 3.00
CA GLN A 593 -3.27 17.57 2.39
C GLN A 593 -2.08 18.27 3.07
N TYR A 594 -2.02 18.21 4.41
CA TYR A 594 -0.94 18.81 5.17
C TYR A 594 0.37 18.04 4.98
N SER A 595 0.32 16.70 5.02
CA SER A 595 1.46 15.85 4.71
C SER A 595 2.00 16.09 3.29
N ALA A 596 1.13 16.22 2.30
CA ALA A 596 1.51 16.54 0.92
C ALA A 596 2.12 17.95 0.82
N PHE A 597 1.53 18.95 1.47
CA PHE A 597 2.08 20.30 1.54
C PHE A 597 3.49 20.31 2.14
N LEU A 598 3.74 19.57 3.22
CA LEU A 598 5.05 19.48 3.85
C LEU A 598 6.09 18.79 2.93
N PHE A 599 5.81 17.56 2.48
CA PHE A 599 6.80 16.77 1.75
C PHE A 599 6.91 17.11 0.25
N LEU A 600 5.79 17.34 -0.45
CA LEU A 600 5.77 17.69 -1.88
C LEU A 600 5.79 19.19 -2.13
N GLY A 601 5.29 19.99 -1.20
CA GLY A 601 5.36 21.45 -1.29
C GLY A 601 6.72 21.95 -0.80
N ILE A 602 6.94 21.94 0.51
CA ILE A 602 8.12 22.55 1.16
C ILE A 602 9.39 21.75 0.84
N ASN A 603 9.45 20.46 1.18
CA ASN A 603 10.71 19.70 1.11
C ASN A 603 11.20 19.52 -0.34
N LEU A 604 10.30 19.20 -1.27
CA LEU A 604 10.65 19.16 -2.69
C LEU A 604 11.13 20.52 -3.21
N SER A 605 10.45 21.62 -2.87
CA SER A 605 10.87 22.96 -3.30
C SER A 605 12.24 23.33 -2.75
N LEU A 606 12.50 23.05 -1.47
CA LEU A 606 13.81 23.27 -0.85
C LEU A 606 14.89 22.44 -1.52
N LEU A 607 14.62 21.16 -1.81
CA LEU A 607 15.58 20.27 -2.48
C LEU A 607 15.92 20.75 -3.89
N LEU A 608 14.92 21.23 -4.64
CA LEU A 608 15.11 21.83 -5.95
C LEU A 608 15.94 23.11 -5.87
N ILE A 609 15.64 23.99 -4.91
CA ILE A 609 16.40 25.23 -4.68
C ILE A 609 17.85 24.91 -4.34
N ILE A 610 18.10 23.99 -3.39
CA ILE A 610 19.44 23.53 -3.02
C ILE A 610 20.18 23.02 -4.26
N THR A 611 19.54 22.14 -5.05
CA THR A 611 20.14 21.56 -6.25
C THR A 611 20.50 22.64 -7.27
N LEU A 612 19.60 23.58 -7.55
CA LEU A 612 19.84 24.69 -8.49
C LEU A 612 20.98 25.61 -8.02
N LEU A 613 20.99 25.97 -6.73
CA LEU A 613 22.05 26.80 -6.14
C LEU A 613 23.42 26.10 -6.21
N TYR A 614 23.48 24.79 -5.98
CA TYR A 614 24.73 24.03 -6.10
C TYR A 614 25.20 23.87 -7.54
N ILE A 615 24.29 23.62 -8.49
CA ILE A 615 24.64 23.60 -9.91
C ILE A 615 25.20 24.97 -10.31
N ALA A 616 24.53 26.06 -9.93
CA ALA A 616 25.00 27.42 -10.21
C ALA A 616 26.37 27.70 -9.56
N LEU A 617 26.59 27.25 -8.32
CA LEU A 617 27.87 27.33 -7.62
C LEU A 617 28.97 26.58 -8.38
N LEU A 618 28.73 25.33 -8.78
CA LEU A 618 29.71 24.50 -9.52
C LEU A 618 30.04 25.10 -10.89
N VAL A 619 29.04 25.63 -11.60
CA VAL A 619 29.23 26.33 -12.87
C VAL A 619 30.07 27.60 -12.68
N SER A 620 29.80 28.38 -11.62
CA SER A 620 30.58 29.57 -11.29
C SER A 620 32.05 29.22 -11.02
N ILE A 621 32.29 28.21 -10.18
CA ILE A 621 33.63 27.71 -9.88
C ILE A 621 34.34 27.19 -11.14
N TRP A 622 33.64 26.46 -12.01
CA TRP A 622 34.22 25.96 -13.26
C TRP A 622 34.64 27.09 -14.19
N ARG A 623 33.84 28.17 -14.28
CA ARG A 623 34.19 29.36 -15.08
C ARG A 623 35.38 30.11 -14.49
N THR A 624 35.44 30.30 -13.17
CA THR A 624 36.49 31.09 -12.51
C THR A 624 37.82 30.33 -12.34
N ARG A 625 37.80 28.99 -12.35
CA ARG A 625 39.01 28.14 -12.22
C ARG A 625 40.06 28.36 -13.33
N LYS A 626 39.66 28.83 -14.51
CA LYS A 626 40.61 29.15 -15.61
C LYS A 626 41.31 30.50 -15.44
N ALA A 627 40.76 31.41 -14.61
CA ALA A 627 41.20 32.80 -14.52
C ALA A 627 42.16 33.08 -13.34
N THR A 628 42.06 32.34 -12.21
CA THR A 628 42.92 32.57 -11.03
C THR A 628 43.24 31.28 -10.25
N PRO A 629 44.52 31.02 -9.88
CA PRO A 629 44.93 29.83 -9.11
C PRO A 629 44.57 29.88 -7.60
N LEU A 630 44.17 31.04 -7.07
CA LEU A 630 43.76 31.20 -5.66
C LEU A 630 42.45 30.47 -5.30
N ALA A 631 41.67 30.03 -6.31
CA ALA A 631 40.39 29.32 -6.13
C ALA A 631 40.52 27.87 -5.59
N LEU A 632 41.74 27.33 -5.44
CA LEU A 632 41.97 25.94 -5.01
C LEU A 632 41.47 25.65 -3.58
N LEU A 633 41.61 26.59 -2.63
CA LEU A 633 41.17 26.42 -1.25
C LEU A 633 39.65 26.51 -1.10
N GLU A 634 39.00 27.38 -1.88
CA GLU A 634 37.54 27.59 -1.90
C GLU A 634 36.82 26.45 -2.65
N TYR A 635 37.41 25.94 -3.72
CA TYR A 635 37.00 24.71 -4.40
C TYR A 635 36.99 23.50 -3.47
N GLU A 636 38.01 23.35 -2.61
CA GLU A 636 38.05 22.28 -1.61
C GLU A 636 36.89 22.38 -0.61
N PHE A 637 36.45 23.59 -0.25
CA PHE A 637 35.26 23.77 0.59
C PHE A 637 33.98 23.39 -0.16
N ALA A 638 33.79 23.81 -1.41
CA ALA A 638 32.61 23.51 -2.20
C ALA A 638 32.39 22.00 -2.44
N VAL A 639 33.46 21.24 -2.71
CA VAL A 639 33.39 19.78 -2.88
C VAL A 639 32.97 19.05 -1.60
N LYS A 640 33.28 19.59 -0.42
CA LYS A 640 32.85 19.00 0.87
C LYS A 640 31.34 19.11 1.06
N PHE A 641 30.77 20.26 0.67
CA PHE A 641 29.33 20.48 0.76
C PHE A 641 28.54 19.78 -0.33
N PHE A 642 29.16 19.52 -1.49
CA PHE A 642 28.55 18.68 -2.54
C PHE A 642 28.14 17.30 -2.01
N PHE A 643 28.99 16.64 -1.20
CA PHE A 643 28.64 15.34 -0.62
C PHE A 643 27.55 15.42 0.45
N ILE A 644 27.42 16.55 1.15
CA ILE A 644 26.33 16.81 2.11
C ILE A 644 25.01 16.93 1.36
N VAL A 645 24.98 17.75 0.30
CA VAL A 645 23.78 17.90 -0.53
C VAL A 645 23.42 16.63 -1.29
N LEU A 646 24.41 15.91 -1.79
CA LEU A 646 24.17 14.63 -2.45
C LEU A 646 23.59 13.60 -1.48
N ALA A 647 24.11 13.52 -0.25
CA ALA A 647 23.57 12.61 0.76
C ALA A 647 22.11 12.92 1.09
N ASP A 648 21.77 14.20 1.25
CA ASP A 648 20.42 14.66 1.53
C ASP A 648 19.44 14.36 0.36
N ILE A 649 19.84 14.64 -0.89
CA ILE A 649 19.07 14.25 -2.10
C ILE A 649 18.83 12.75 -2.14
N LEU A 650 19.85 11.93 -1.85
CA LEU A 650 19.72 10.47 -1.86
C LEU A 650 18.80 9.94 -0.77
N CYS A 651 18.63 10.65 0.35
CA CYS A 651 17.71 10.27 1.43
C CYS A 651 16.27 10.75 1.16
N TRP A 652 16.09 11.94 0.59
CA TRP A 652 14.76 12.52 0.39
C TRP A 652 14.09 12.15 -0.93
N ALA A 653 14.85 11.93 -2.01
CA ALA A 653 14.30 11.58 -3.31
C ALA A 653 13.43 10.30 -3.30
N PRO A 654 13.83 9.19 -2.62
CA PRO A 654 12.97 8.01 -2.52
C PRO A 654 11.65 8.28 -1.79
N ILE A 655 11.67 9.09 -0.73
CA ILE A 655 10.49 9.43 0.07
C ILE A 655 9.51 10.24 -0.79
N ILE A 656 10.00 11.25 -1.50
CA ILE A 656 9.20 12.10 -2.39
C ILE A 656 8.64 11.30 -3.56
N ALA A 657 9.47 10.47 -4.20
CA ALA A 657 9.04 9.64 -5.33
C ALA A 657 7.90 8.68 -4.93
N MET A 658 8.00 8.06 -3.76
CA MET A 658 6.95 7.18 -3.24
C MET A 658 5.67 7.94 -2.88
N LYS A 659 5.79 9.16 -2.34
CA LYS A 659 4.63 10.02 -2.08
C LYS A 659 3.87 10.38 -3.37
N ILE A 660 4.59 10.66 -4.47
CA ILE A 660 4.00 10.89 -5.79
C ILE A 660 3.35 9.60 -6.32
N TRP A 661 4.01 8.44 -6.17
CA TRP A 661 3.50 7.14 -6.61
C TRP A 661 2.12 6.82 -6.01
N VAL A 662 1.96 7.07 -4.71
CA VAL A 662 0.69 6.87 -3.98
C VAL A 662 -0.39 7.85 -4.44
N PHE A 663 -0.02 9.07 -4.81
CA PHE A 663 -0.96 10.06 -5.33
C PHE A 663 -1.62 9.62 -6.65
N PHE A 664 -0.91 8.82 -7.45
CA PHE A 664 -1.47 8.17 -8.65
C PHE A 664 -2.28 6.91 -8.34
N ASN A 665 -2.65 6.69 -7.07
CA ASN A 665 -3.50 5.60 -6.60
C ASN A 665 -2.90 4.20 -6.83
N TYR A 666 -1.58 4.10 -6.81
CA TYR A 666 -0.87 2.83 -6.85
C TYR A 666 -0.50 2.35 -5.44
N ASN A 667 -0.87 1.12 -5.10
CA ASN A 667 -0.56 0.54 -3.80
C ASN A 667 0.93 0.22 -3.65
N ILE A 668 1.48 0.56 -2.49
CA ILE A 668 2.87 0.26 -2.11
C ILE A 668 2.88 -0.89 -1.11
N SER A 669 3.90 -1.75 -1.20
CA SER A 669 4.11 -2.80 -0.20
C SER A 669 4.41 -2.19 1.17
N ASN A 670 3.73 -2.70 2.18
CA ASN A 670 3.94 -2.43 3.61
C ASN A 670 5.43 -2.46 4.03
N ASP A 671 6.23 -3.34 3.43
CA ASP A 671 7.66 -3.50 3.73
C ASP A 671 8.52 -2.32 3.25
N ILE A 672 8.14 -1.72 2.11
CA ILE A 672 8.82 -0.55 1.55
C ILE A 672 8.56 0.65 2.45
N TYR A 673 7.30 0.82 2.89
CA TYR A 673 6.95 1.87 3.83
C TYR A 673 7.73 1.75 5.14
N ALA A 674 7.79 0.54 5.72
CA ALA A 674 8.53 0.31 6.96
C ALA A 674 10.03 0.65 6.84
N TRP A 675 10.66 0.25 5.73
CA TRP A 675 12.05 0.55 5.45
C TRP A 675 12.31 2.06 5.26
N LEU A 676 11.41 2.77 4.56
CA LEU A 676 11.55 4.22 4.36
C LEU A 676 11.59 4.99 5.68
N VAL A 677 10.67 4.69 6.61
CA VAL A 677 10.57 5.48 7.84
C VAL A 677 11.64 5.10 8.87
N VAL A 678 11.96 3.81 9.00
CA VAL A 678 12.92 3.34 10.02
C VAL A 678 14.37 3.55 9.59
N PHE A 679 14.65 3.48 8.28
CA PHE A 679 16.02 3.53 7.76
C PHE A 679 16.32 4.78 6.94
N VAL A 680 15.54 5.06 5.89
CA VAL A 680 15.88 6.14 4.93
C VAL A 680 15.74 7.53 5.57
N LEU A 681 14.65 7.77 6.30
CA LEU A 681 14.40 9.06 6.94
C LEU A 681 15.51 9.45 7.94
N PRO A 682 15.93 8.57 8.89
CA PRO A 682 16.96 8.94 9.86
C PRO A 682 18.40 8.86 9.30
N LEU A 683 18.58 8.30 8.10
CA LEU A 683 19.90 8.14 7.48
C LEU A 683 20.62 9.48 7.29
N ASN A 684 19.86 10.51 6.91
CA ASN A 684 20.39 11.85 6.72
C ASN A 684 21.11 12.35 7.99
N SER A 685 20.41 12.31 9.13
CA SER A 685 20.93 12.74 10.44
C SER A 685 22.08 11.88 10.97
N ALA A 686 22.18 10.62 10.55
CA ALA A 686 23.27 9.72 10.93
C ALA A 686 24.57 9.97 10.13
N ILE A 687 24.45 10.29 8.84
CA ILE A 687 25.61 10.52 7.95
C ILE A 687 26.20 11.92 8.14
N ASN A 688 25.35 12.91 8.43
CA ASN A 688 25.70 14.31 8.61
C ASN A 688 26.95 14.55 9.49
N PRO A 689 27.05 13.98 10.71
CA PRO A 689 28.25 14.07 11.54
C PRO A 689 29.56 13.66 10.86
N LEU A 690 29.54 12.58 10.05
CA LEU A 690 30.71 12.08 9.34
C LEU A 690 31.15 13.06 8.26
N LEU A 691 30.18 13.63 7.55
CA LEU A 691 30.42 14.63 6.52
C LEU A 691 30.89 15.97 7.10
N TYR A 692 30.54 16.31 8.35
CA TYR A 692 31.05 17.53 9.03
C TYR A 692 32.43 17.34 9.67
N THR A 693 32.70 16.12 10.14
CA THR A 693 33.89 15.76 10.92
C THR A 693 35.10 15.45 10.06
N PHE A 694 34.97 14.54 9.09
CA PHE A 694 36.10 14.05 8.29
C PHE A 694 36.55 15.03 7.19
N THR A 695 35.72 16.04 6.91
CA THR A 695 35.98 17.07 5.89
C THR A 695 36.72 18.30 6.45
N THR A 696 36.88 18.43 7.78
CA THR A 696 37.61 19.54 8.43
C THR A 696 39.05 19.11 8.79
N PRO A 697 40.09 19.62 8.10
CA PRO A 697 41.47 19.12 8.23
C PRO A 697 42.12 19.32 9.61
N LYS A 698 41.78 20.39 10.33
CA LYS A 698 42.32 20.66 11.68
C LYS A 698 41.85 19.62 12.71
N TYR A 699 40.57 19.26 12.67
CA TYR A 699 39.96 18.29 13.59
C TYR A 699 40.47 16.85 13.34
N ARG A 700 40.62 16.45 12.06
CA ARG A 700 41.20 15.16 11.66
C ARG A 700 42.62 14.98 12.21
N ASN A 701 43.49 15.98 12.06
CA ASN A 701 44.87 15.89 12.49
C ASN A 701 45.00 15.86 14.02
N GLN A 702 44.13 16.58 14.75
CA GLN A 702 44.18 16.59 16.22
C GLN A 702 43.61 15.32 16.85
N ILE A 703 42.47 14.79 16.39
CA ILE A 703 41.91 13.53 16.92
C ILE A 703 42.81 12.34 16.65
N LEU A 704 43.31 12.22 15.41
CA LEU A 704 44.22 11.13 15.06
C LEU A 704 45.56 11.28 15.82
N SER A 705 46.07 12.51 16.01
CA SER A 705 47.33 12.72 16.75
C SER A 705 47.22 12.47 18.25
N HIS A 706 46.08 12.77 18.90
CA HIS A 706 45.94 12.58 20.33
C HIS A 706 45.81 11.08 20.68
N ASN A 707 45.07 10.32 19.89
CA ASN A 707 44.97 8.87 20.04
C ASN A 707 46.29 8.16 19.65
N TRP A 708 46.99 8.60 18.60
CA TRP A 708 48.30 8.04 18.23
C TRP A 708 49.40 8.39 19.24
N LYS A 709 49.45 9.60 19.79
CA LYS A 709 50.43 9.95 20.84
C LYS A 709 50.21 9.15 22.13
N LYS A 710 48.96 8.86 22.50
CA LYS A 710 48.61 8.04 23.67
C LYS A 710 48.93 6.55 23.48
N ILE A 711 48.86 6.05 22.23
CA ILE A 711 49.27 4.69 21.86
C ILE A 711 50.80 4.57 21.79
N ILE A 712 51.49 5.59 21.27
CA ILE A 712 52.96 5.63 21.20
C ILE A 712 53.58 5.84 22.59
N SER A 713 52.98 6.63 23.48
CA SER A 713 53.44 6.78 24.86
C SER A 713 53.29 5.48 25.65
N ARG A 714 52.16 4.77 25.50
CA ARG A 714 51.94 3.44 26.10
C ARG A 714 52.88 2.37 25.53
N ARG A 715 53.28 2.45 24.25
CA ARG A 715 54.31 1.57 23.66
C ARG A 715 55.72 1.90 24.15
N ARG A 716 56.05 3.18 24.38
CA ARG A 716 57.36 3.59 24.94
C ARG A 716 57.53 3.20 26.41
N GLU A 717 56.50 3.33 27.24
CA GLU A 717 56.54 2.86 28.65
C GLU A 717 56.63 1.33 28.77
N LYS A 718 56.07 0.58 27.81
CA LYS A 718 56.18 -0.87 27.77
C LYS A 718 57.58 -1.31 27.30
N SER A 719 58.13 -0.63 26.28
CA SER A 719 59.48 -0.89 25.78
C SER A 719 60.59 -0.54 26.78
N SER A 720 60.40 0.46 27.66
CA SER A 720 61.37 0.83 28.69
C SER A 720 61.31 -0.06 29.94
N ARG A 721 60.24 -0.84 30.13
CA ARG A 721 60.19 -1.88 31.18
C ARG A 721 60.81 -3.21 30.73
N ASP A 722 60.79 -3.49 29.43
CA ASP A 722 61.37 -4.73 28.87
C ASP A 722 62.88 -4.63 28.53
N THR A 723 63.50 -3.44 28.60
CA THR A 723 64.95 -3.26 28.35
C THR A 723 65.82 -3.25 29.60
N ASN A 724 65.25 -3.21 30.81
CA ASN A 724 66.02 -3.22 32.07
C ASN A 724 66.25 -4.61 32.68
N THR A 725 65.91 -5.69 31.96
CA THR A 725 66.09 -7.08 32.46
C THR A 725 66.87 -8.00 31.52
N ALA A 726 67.41 -7.51 30.41
CA ALA A 726 68.24 -8.34 29.53
C ALA A 726 69.36 -7.54 28.86
N THR A 727 70.54 -7.51 29.50
CA THR A 727 71.84 -7.95 28.96
C THR A 727 73.00 -7.33 29.74
N GLY A 728 73.70 -8.20 30.48
CA GLY A 728 75.09 -7.98 30.87
C GLY A 728 76.04 -8.39 29.73
N SER A 729 77.25 -7.86 29.84
CA SER A 729 78.51 -8.21 29.15
C SER A 729 78.71 -7.85 27.67
N SER A 730 79.56 -6.82 27.51
CA SER A 730 80.87 -6.81 26.82
C SER A 730 80.99 -6.38 25.35
N ASN A 731 81.83 -5.33 25.21
CA ASN A 731 82.83 -5.03 24.18
C ASN A 731 82.34 -4.54 22.81
N LEU A 732 83.05 -3.67 22.07
CA LEU A 732 84.14 -2.69 22.24
C LEU A 732 84.28 -2.15 20.80
N GLY A 733 84.36 -0.84 20.54
CA GLY A 733 84.63 -0.39 19.16
C GLY A 733 84.26 1.05 18.83
N SER A 734 85.16 1.95 19.21
CA SER A 734 85.24 3.37 18.89
C SER A 734 85.26 3.70 17.39
N VAL A 735 84.53 4.73 16.97
CA VAL A 735 85.00 5.69 15.94
C VAL A 735 84.48 7.10 16.31
N GLN A 736 85.43 8.02 16.53
CA GLN A 736 85.27 9.47 16.71
C GLN A 736 84.78 10.10 15.37
N LYS A 737 83.72 10.93 15.35
CA LYS A 737 83.72 12.41 15.50
C LYS A 737 84.77 13.13 14.62
N PHE A 738 84.34 13.92 13.63
CA PHE A 738 84.10 15.37 13.73
C PHE A 738 83.63 15.97 12.40
N THR A 739 82.87 17.07 12.53
CA THR A 739 82.19 17.95 11.55
C THR A 739 81.01 17.41 10.77
#